data_AF-A0A0F2N2N4-F1
#
_entry.id   AF-A0A0F2N2N4-F1
#
_cell.length_a   1.000
_cell.length_b   1.000
_cell.length_c   1.000
_cell.angle_alpha   90.00
_cell.angle_beta   90.00
_cell.angle_gamma   90.00
#
_symmetry.space_group_name_H-M   'P 1'
#
loop_
_entity.id
_entity.type
_entity.pdbx_description
1 polymer ?
#
loop_
_entity_poly.entity_id
_entity_poly.type
_entity_poly.pdbx_seq_one_letter_code
_entity_poly.pdbx_strand_id
1 'polypeptide(L)'
;MKQQERIDKIIQAVETRVQDEVGALLGAEFILDSGARELVSKQEAFERLRGKQICAHLDITGDVSGKSCLLVSIKDAIRLGGTLIMLPDAELQEVIGREEYREEIEDSYGEIANIIAGSITKDFEEMYPKPCRFIRKEQEILVPAKVDIESDSPVLNQQLYLASCSMIIDGRQMGDMVLLLPAAAFGLEKEEKKPAAAETVKEEKVPQDKPAQAVAKEKPKESSDKNGPPPKTDPPKLDFEKHKKRIDRLLDECQKRLNSEISALLGVDIILDDLDNRIISKEDFFSDHAVGKQVLADMEVVGEFQDTCYFAVGLKDAIHLGGILIMLPPAELTTVVNEEDFTEDTTDAYGEVANIVSGVYTAVFEEQYTKKLRFVKKQLQLVVPLKVDTASDQPIPDKLYYSSKMSLTVEGKSLGNIHMLFPAALLQLDSQPVQEMPQQAETKKNDGEKIPNSPAAQSQPSPEKPAKKPAPVSAEAKDKLDKHRKRVDKLLLICGERMEAEVSALLGIDVKLSNQSNTVIGKEAFFSDFVSGKQVIANMDVVGELDGKSHLVVNLRDAIRIGGALIMLPTSELESVIADEEFSEDTQDAYGEIANIIAGVYTAVFEEQYTKRLRFIKTDLHQVVPMKVELEADEPFPNDEYYLSTMDLSMEENVLGKVNVIFPLELLQLEGLRATRETDEEEDVQDDADEVIPAGLSQGPGSDLSVVREPGAQAVSPDILLIGDDEAEAGKIAAVLSGMGYSVKSLSFKDNVHNYIPGQLKAVYLVMKDVNEQAFGAAIKVSSACSLPIIAAGPGWTRTKVIKAVKYGVLDILLTPAAKEDIEENVTNNLLKLAA
;
A
#
# COMPACT_ATOMS: atom_id res chain seq x y z
N MET A 1 -21.31 -20.09 -35.05
CA MET A 1 -20.52 -20.00 -36.29
C MET A 1 -20.47 -18.56 -36.82
N LYS A 2 -21.54 -17.96 -37.35
CA LYS A 2 -21.48 -16.58 -37.91
C LYS A 2 -20.97 -15.47 -36.96
N GLN A 3 -21.28 -15.58 -35.66
CA GLN A 3 -20.84 -14.60 -34.66
C GLN A 3 -19.38 -14.81 -34.24
N GLN A 4 -18.92 -16.07 -34.12
CA GLN A 4 -17.52 -16.39 -33.85
C GLN A 4 -16.63 -15.95 -35.01
N GLU A 5 -17.00 -16.24 -36.26
CA GLU A 5 -16.29 -15.77 -37.46
C GLU A 5 -16.19 -14.24 -37.54
N ARG A 6 -17.17 -13.51 -36.96
CA ARG A 6 -17.10 -12.05 -36.85
C ARG A 6 -16.05 -11.65 -35.82
N ILE A 7 -16.10 -12.21 -34.61
CA ILE A 7 -15.11 -11.93 -33.57
C ILE A 7 -13.70 -12.28 -34.07
N ASP A 8 -13.51 -13.42 -34.72
CA ASP A 8 -12.22 -13.81 -35.31
C ASP A 8 -11.68 -12.75 -36.28
N LYS A 9 -12.55 -12.15 -37.11
CA LYS A 9 -12.15 -11.06 -38.03
C LYS A 9 -11.78 -9.77 -37.32
N ILE A 10 -12.48 -9.44 -36.22
CA ILE A 10 -12.17 -8.27 -35.41
C ILE A 10 -10.81 -8.47 -34.73
N ILE A 11 -10.59 -9.63 -34.10
CA ILE A 11 -9.32 -9.98 -33.47
C ILE A 11 -8.15 -9.93 -34.47
N GLN A 12 -8.37 -10.33 -35.73
CA GLN A 12 -7.34 -10.20 -36.76
C GLN A 12 -7.00 -8.73 -37.11
N ALA A 13 -8.00 -7.84 -37.10
CA ALA A 13 -7.77 -6.41 -37.26
C ALA A 13 -7.01 -5.83 -36.05
N VAL A 14 -7.41 -6.24 -34.84
CA VAL A 14 -6.73 -5.90 -33.58
C VAL A 14 -5.27 -6.32 -33.62
N GLU A 15 -4.95 -7.56 -34.02
CA GLU A 15 -3.57 -8.04 -34.15
C GLU A 15 -2.75 -7.11 -35.06
N THR A 16 -3.30 -6.73 -36.22
CA THR A 16 -2.61 -5.83 -37.16
C THR A 16 -2.36 -4.45 -36.53
N ARG A 17 -3.35 -3.89 -35.85
CA ARG A 17 -3.25 -2.58 -35.21
C ARG A 17 -2.29 -2.58 -34.03
N VAL A 18 -2.32 -3.65 -33.22
CA VAL A 18 -1.40 -3.83 -32.09
C VAL A 18 0.04 -3.92 -32.58
N GLN A 19 0.32 -4.64 -33.67
CA GLN A 19 1.66 -4.67 -34.29
C GLN A 19 2.16 -3.26 -34.63
N ASP A 20 1.31 -2.46 -35.29
CA ASP A 20 1.66 -1.11 -35.70
C ASP A 20 1.87 -0.17 -34.51
N GLU A 21 0.95 -0.16 -33.54
CA GLU A 21 0.98 0.76 -32.39
C GLU A 21 2.07 0.36 -31.37
N VAL A 22 2.20 -0.92 -31.02
CA VAL A 22 3.23 -1.39 -30.08
C VAL A 22 4.62 -1.37 -30.72
N GLY A 23 4.75 -1.76 -31.99
CA GLY A 23 6.02 -1.65 -32.71
C GLY A 23 6.51 -0.21 -32.81
N ALA A 24 5.60 0.74 -33.08
CA ALA A 24 5.93 2.17 -33.09
C ALA A 24 6.35 2.69 -31.71
N LEU A 25 5.71 2.22 -30.63
CA LEU A 25 6.05 2.60 -29.27
C LEU A 25 7.45 2.12 -28.87
N LEU A 26 7.76 0.85 -29.15
CA LEU A 26 9.04 0.24 -28.82
C LEU A 26 10.17 0.79 -29.72
N GLY A 27 9.82 1.24 -30.94
CA GLY A 27 10.79 1.56 -31.98
C GLY A 27 11.48 0.31 -32.51
N ALA A 28 10.76 -0.82 -32.52
CA ALA A 28 11.22 -2.15 -32.90
C ALA A 28 10.20 -2.82 -33.83
N GLU A 29 10.63 -3.78 -34.65
CA GLU A 29 9.71 -4.58 -35.46
C GLU A 29 8.95 -5.55 -34.55
N PHE A 30 7.65 -5.31 -34.33
CA PHE A 30 6.79 -6.15 -33.51
C PHE A 30 5.75 -6.87 -34.38
N ILE A 31 5.77 -8.20 -34.34
CA ILE A 31 4.91 -9.08 -35.14
C ILE A 31 4.11 -10.00 -34.22
N LEU A 32 2.83 -10.16 -34.55
CA LEU A 32 1.88 -11.08 -33.95
C LEU A 32 1.49 -12.13 -34.99
N ASP A 33 1.88 -13.37 -34.77
CA ASP A 33 1.40 -14.49 -35.58
C ASP A 33 0.11 -15.05 -34.98
N SER A 34 -0.98 -15.06 -35.77
CA SER A 34 -2.30 -15.48 -35.28
C SER A 34 -2.26 -16.92 -34.78
N GLY A 35 -2.65 -17.13 -33.52
CA GLY A 35 -2.66 -18.42 -32.85
C GLY A 35 -4.05 -19.02 -32.72
N ALA A 36 -4.32 -19.66 -31.58
CA ALA A 36 -5.56 -20.37 -31.32
C ALA A 36 -6.74 -19.40 -31.12
N ARG A 37 -7.89 -19.76 -31.69
CA ARG A 37 -9.17 -19.04 -31.53
C ARG A 37 -10.30 -20.02 -31.25
N GLU A 38 -10.68 -20.13 -29.99
CA GLU A 38 -11.61 -21.17 -29.57
C GLU A 38 -12.39 -20.80 -28.30
N LEU A 39 -13.47 -21.54 -28.05
CA LEU A 39 -14.23 -21.43 -26.82
C LEU A 39 -13.68 -22.46 -25.83
N VAL A 40 -13.30 -21.99 -24.65
CA VAL A 40 -12.70 -22.78 -23.57
C VAL A 40 -13.41 -22.50 -22.26
N SER A 41 -13.34 -23.45 -21.33
CA SER A 41 -13.65 -23.15 -19.92
C SER A 41 -12.54 -22.32 -19.28
N LYS A 42 -12.82 -21.68 -18.13
CA LYS A 42 -11.80 -21.01 -17.30
C LYS A 42 -10.65 -21.97 -16.99
N GLN A 43 -10.97 -23.19 -16.54
CA GLN A 43 -9.97 -24.21 -16.24
C GLN A 43 -9.08 -24.53 -17.45
N GLU A 44 -9.67 -24.82 -18.61
CA GLU A 44 -8.92 -25.14 -19.83
C GLU A 44 -8.03 -23.98 -20.30
N ALA A 45 -8.45 -22.73 -20.10
CA ALA A 45 -7.66 -21.56 -20.46
C ALA A 45 -6.38 -21.46 -19.62
N PHE A 46 -6.50 -21.59 -18.29
CA PHE A 46 -5.36 -21.43 -17.38
C PHE A 46 -4.45 -22.67 -17.33
N GLU A 47 -4.96 -23.88 -17.55
CA GLU A 47 -4.14 -25.10 -17.62
C GLU A 47 -3.16 -25.11 -18.81
N ARG A 48 -3.44 -24.35 -19.87
CA ARG A 48 -2.58 -24.23 -21.05
C ARG A 48 -1.40 -23.28 -20.83
N LEU A 49 -1.51 -22.37 -19.86
CA LEU A 49 -0.48 -21.38 -19.55
C LEU A 49 0.63 -22.01 -18.71
N ARG A 50 1.87 -21.55 -18.91
CA ARG A 50 3.06 -22.07 -18.21
C ARG A 50 3.85 -20.94 -17.59
N GLY A 51 4.33 -21.18 -16.36
CA GLY A 51 5.08 -20.17 -15.61
C GLY A 51 4.20 -19.01 -15.14
N LYS A 52 4.83 -18.02 -14.51
CA LYS A 52 4.14 -16.79 -14.07
C LYS A 52 3.68 -15.99 -15.29
N GLN A 53 2.48 -15.44 -15.21
CA GLN A 53 1.88 -14.55 -16.21
C GLN A 53 1.73 -13.16 -15.60
N ILE A 54 1.78 -12.12 -16.43
CA ILE A 54 1.21 -10.83 -16.11
C ILE A 54 -0.22 -10.82 -16.64
N CYS A 55 -1.18 -10.59 -15.75
CA CYS A 55 -2.59 -10.48 -16.06
C CYS A 55 -3.01 -9.01 -16.00
N ALA A 56 -3.21 -8.38 -17.16
CA ALA A 56 -3.81 -7.06 -17.25
C ALA A 56 -5.34 -7.20 -17.29
N HIS A 57 -6.01 -6.66 -16.28
CA HIS A 57 -7.47 -6.70 -16.13
C HIS A 57 -8.13 -5.68 -17.05
N LEU A 58 -9.04 -6.14 -17.90
CA LEU A 58 -9.78 -5.34 -18.87
C LEU A 58 -11.27 -5.33 -18.54
N ASP A 59 -11.79 -4.16 -18.22
CA ASP A 59 -13.23 -3.96 -18.10
C ASP A 59 -13.83 -3.65 -19.47
N ILE A 60 -14.86 -4.41 -19.84
CA ILE A 60 -15.67 -4.16 -21.03
C ILE A 60 -16.86 -3.30 -20.60
N THR A 61 -17.00 -2.13 -21.22
CA THR A 61 -18.06 -1.16 -20.92
C THR A 61 -18.80 -0.74 -22.19
N GLY A 62 -20.08 -0.38 -22.08
CA GLY A 62 -20.93 0.01 -23.22
C GLY A 62 -22.18 -0.87 -23.34
N ASP A 63 -22.60 -1.14 -24.57
CA ASP A 63 -23.76 -2.01 -24.87
C ASP A 63 -23.46 -3.49 -24.61
N VAL A 64 -22.18 -3.81 -24.45
CA VAL A 64 -21.67 -5.07 -23.92
C VAL A 64 -20.89 -4.75 -22.65
N SER A 65 -21.12 -5.53 -21.60
CA SER A 65 -20.39 -5.42 -20.34
C SER A 65 -19.85 -6.77 -19.91
N GLY A 66 -18.72 -6.76 -19.22
CA GLY A 66 -18.08 -7.97 -18.70
C GLY A 66 -16.63 -7.72 -18.33
N LYS A 67 -16.01 -8.74 -17.73
CA LYS A 67 -14.58 -8.75 -17.42
C LYS A 67 -13.82 -9.59 -18.43
N SER A 68 -12.66 -9.10 -18.84
CA SER A 68 -11.71 -9.73 -19.74
C SER A 68 -10.30 -9.59 -19.15
N CYS A 69 -9.36 -10.39 -19.63
CA CYS A 69 -7.96 -10.21 -19.27
C CYS A 69 -7.05 -10.43 -20.48
N LEU A 70 -5.93 -9.70 -20.47
CA LEU A 70 -4.80 -9.89 -21.35
C LEU A 70 -3.68 -10.56 -20.55
N LEU A 71 -3.17 -11.68 -21.06
CA LEU A 71 -2.17 -12.51 -20.39
C LEU A 71 -0.93 -12.62 -21.26
N VAL A 72 0.23 -12.35 -20.67
CA VAL A 72 1.55 -12.52 -21.27
C VAL A 72 2.48 -13.16 -20.23
N SER A 73 3.45 -13.98 -20.63
CA SER A 73 4.41 -14.54 -19.69
C SER A 73 5.20 -13.43 -18.97
N ILE A 74 5.58 -13.62 -17.71
CA ILE A 74 6.35 -12.60 -16.97
C ILE A 74 7.64 -12.21 -17.71
N LYS A 75 8.31 -13.17 -18.35
CA LYS A 75 9.54 -12.96 -19.11
C LYS A 75 9.31 -12.10 -20.34
N ASP A 76 8.19 -12.30 -21.01
CA ASP A 76 7.84 -11.53 -22.19
C ASP A 76 7.32 -10.14 -21.83
N ALA A 77 6.59 -10.00 -20.70
CA ALA A 77 6.20 -8.71 -20.16
C ALA A 77 7.41 -7.87 -19.74
N ILE A 78 8.38 -8.48 -19.05
CA ILE A 78 9.67 -7.87 -18.73
C ILE A 78 10.41 -7.47 -20.00
N ARG A 79 10.43 -8.33 -21.02
CA ARG A 79 11.08 -8.00 -22.30
C ARG A 79 10.42 -6.79 -22.95
N LEU A 80 9.10 -6.76 -23.03
CA LEU A 80 8.36 -5.67 -23.65
C LEU A 80 8.55 -4.35 -22.87
N GLY A 81 8.34 -4.37 -21.55
CA GLY A 81 8.52 -3.19 -20.69
C GLY A 81 9.98 -2.72 -20.68
N GLY A 82 10.92 -3.64 -20.45
CA GLY A 82 12.35 -3.39 -20.47
C GLY A 82 12.87 -2.85 -21.80
N THR A 83 12.33 -3.31 -22.94
CA THR A 83 12.65 -2.72 -24.26
C THR A 83 12.10 -1.29 -24.37
N LEU A 84 10.91 -1.01 -23.82
CA LEU A 84 10.35 0.34 -23.83
C LEU A 84 11.20 1.33 -23.03
N ILE A 85 11.65 0.93 -21.83
CA ILE A 85 12.56 1.74 -20.99
C ILE A 85 14.04 1.59 -21.40
N MET A 86 14.34 0.93 -22.52
CA MET A 86 15.69 0.74 -23.06
C MET A 86 16.71 0.17 -22.06
N LEU A 87 16.32 -0.84 -21.29
CA LEU A 87 17.29 -1.61 -20.52
C LEU A 87 18.35 -2.19 -21.46
N PRO A 88 19.66 -2.04 -21.15
CA PRO A 88 20.73 -2.67 -21.90
C PRO A 88 20.50 -4.17 -22.06
N ASP A 89 20.78 -4.73 -23.25
CA ASP A 89 20.47 -6.13 -23.55
C ASP A 89 20.97 -7.14 -22.50
N ALA A 90 22.16 -6.90 -21.93
CA ALA A 90 22.74 -7.75 -20.90
C ALA A 90 21.94 -7.70 -19.59
N GLU A 91 21.58 -6.50 -19.15
CA GLU A 91 20.75 -6.26 -17.97
C GLU A 91 19.33 -6.77 -18.19
N LEU A 92 18.74 -6.51 -19.35
CA LEU A 92 17.44 -7.04 -19.73
C LEU A 92 17.43 -8.58 -19.72
N GLN A 93 18.51 -9.24 -20.18
CA GLN A 93 18.60 -10.70 -20.08
C GLN A 93 18.71 -11.19 -18.63
N GLU A 94 19.41 -10.45 -17.77
CA GLU A 94 19.54 -10.76 -16.36
C GLU A 94 18.20 -10.63 -15.63
N VAL A 95 17.51 -9.50 -15.79
CA VAL A 95 16.18 -9.22 -15.22
C VAL A 95 15.14 -10.23 -15.73
N ILE A 96 15.16 -10.58 -17.03
CA ILE A 96 14.31 -11.66 -17.58
C ILE A 96 14.66 -13.02 -16.95
N GLY A 97 15.95 -13.28 -16.72
CA GLY A 97 16.45 -14.52 -16.13
C GLY A 97 15.94 -14.73 -14.70
N ARG A 98 15.94 -13.64 -13.92
CA ARG A 98 15.48 -13.59 -12.53
C ARG A 98 13.95 -13.42 -12.38
N GLU A 99 13.25 -13.11 -13.48
CA GLU A 99 11.82 -12.77 -13.48
C GLU A 99 11.49 -11.55 -12.58
N GLU A 100 12.39 -10.58 -12.51
CA GLU A 100 12.22 -9.36 -11.72
C GLU A 100 11.32 -8.36 -12.45
N TYR A 101 10.06 -8.28 -12.02
CA TYR A 101 9.06 -7.38 -12.57
C TYR A 101 8.84 -6.19 -11.63
N ARG A 102 9.80 -5.25 -11.65
CA ARG A 102 9.88 -4.06 -10.78
C ARG A 102 8.97 -2.93 -11.29
N GLU A 103 8.75 -1.90 -10.48
CA GLU A 103 7.83 -0.78 -10.77
C GLU A 103 8.06 -0.13 -12.16
N GLU A 104 9.31 0.15 -12.56
CA GLU A 104 9.59 0.76 -13.88
C GLU A 104 9.20 -0.14 -15.07
N ILE A 105 9.41 -1.45 -14.92
CA ILE A 105 9.06 -2.46 -15.92
C ILE A 105 7.55 -2.72 -15.91
N GLU A 106 6.96 -2.66 -14.72
CA GLU A 106 5.53 -2.75 -14.49
C GLU A 106 4.79 -1.59 -15.18
N ASP A 107 5.22 -0.36 -14.93
CA ASP A 107 4.66 0.86 -15.53
C ASP A 107 4.80 0.84 -17.05
N SER A 108 6.00 0.53 -17.55
CA SER A 108 6.28 0.49 -18.99
C SER A 108 5.48 -0.59 -19.73
N TYR A 109 5.40 -1.80 -19.18
CA TYR A 109 4.49 -2.83 -19.71
C TYR A 109 3.02 -2.40 -19.56
N GLY A 110 2.66 -1.71 -18.49
CA GLY A 110 1.33 -1.17 -18.28
C GLY A 110 0.90 -0.21 -19.39
N GLU A 111 1.83 0.58 -19.94
CA GLU A 111 1.56 1.43 -21.11
C GLU A 111 1.39 0.60 -22.40
N ILE A 112 2.16 -0.47 -22.56
CA ILE A 112 1.96 -1.41 -23.67
C ILE A 112 0.58 -2.06 -23.59
N ALA A 113 0.18 -2.52 -22.39
CA ALA A 113 -1.13 -3.10 -22.15
C ALA A 113 -2.27 -2.08 -22.36
N ASN A 114 -2.07 -0.80 -21.99
CA ASN A 114 -3.00 0.30 -22.29
C ASN A 114 -3.18 0.49 -23.80
N ILE A 115 -2.09 0.51 -24.57
CA ILE A 115 -2.13 0.64 -26.03
C ILE A 115 -2.86 -0.55 -26.66
N ILE A 116 -2.59 -1.77 -26.18
CA ILE A 116 -3.30 -2.97 -26.63
C ILE A 116 -4.81 -2.86 -26.34
N ALA A 117 -5.20 -2.45 -25.14
CA ALA A 117 -6.60 -2.22 -24.78
C ALA A 117 -7.26 -1.13 -25.65
N GLY A 118 -6.52 -0.06 -25.96
CA GLY A 118 -6.95 0.99 -26.88
C GLY A 118 -7.15 0.49 -28.32
N SER A 119 -6.23 -0.33 -28.82
CA SER A 119 -6.33 -1.00 -30.12
C SER A 119 -7.55 -1.92 -30.19
N ILE A 120 -7.76 -2.77 -29.16
CA ILE A 120 -8.96 -3.61 -29.05
C ILE A 120 -10.23 -2.75 -29.10
N THR A 121 -10.27 -1.67 -28.32
CA THR A 121 -11.42 -0.75 -28.28
C THR A 121 -11.74 -0.19 -29.66
N LYS A 122 -10.75 0.35 -30.38
CA LYS A 122 -10.96 0.96 -31.71
C LYS A 122 -11.59 -0.03 -32.68
N ASP A 123 -11.03 -1.24 -32.81
CA ASP A 123 -11.53 -2.20 -33.78
C ASP A 123 -12.89 -2.78 -33.38
N PHE A 124 -13.16 -2.95 -32.09
CA PHE A 124 -14.50 -3.32 -31.63
C PHE A 124 -15.54 -2.21 -31.86
N GLU A 125 -15.20 -0.94 -31.62
CA GLU A 125 -16.09 0.19 -31.94
C GLU A 125 -16.36 0.31 -33.45
N GLU A 126 -15.37 0.04 -34.30
CA GLU A 126 -15.49 0.13 -35.75
C GLU A 126 -16.24 -1.06 -36.38
N MET A 127 -16.03 -2.27 -35.86
CA MET A 127 -16.43 -3.51 -36.54
C MET A 127 -17.50 -4.32 -35.80
N TYR A 128 -17.71 -4.12 -34.50
CA TYR A 128 -18.71 -4.85 -33.73
C TYR A 128 -20.06 -4.08 -33.71
N PRO A 129 -21.22 -4.75 -33.90
CA PRO A 129 -22.51 -4.05 -34.00
C PRO A 129 -22.98 -3.34 -32.73
N LYS A 130 -22.43 -3.69 -31.57
CA LYS A 130 -22.76 -3.09 -30.29
C LYS A 130 -21.52 -2.31 -29.80
N PRO A 131 -21.60 -1.01 -29.55
CA PRO A 131 -20.46 -0.25 -29.06
C PRO A 131 -19.98 -0.82 -27.73
N CYS A 132 -18.69 -1.14 -27.64
CA CYS A 132 -18.04 -1.52 -26.41
C CYS A 132 -16.60 -1.01 -26.36
N ARG A 133 -16.14 -0.73 -25.14
CA ARG A 133 -14.78 -0.25 -24.85
C ARG A 133 -14.11 -1.16 -23.86
N PHE A 134 -12.81 -1.36 -24.06
CA PHE A 134 -11.93 -2.14 -23.21
C PHE A 134 -11.04 -1.18 -22.44
N ILE A 135 -11.20 -1.15 -21.12
CA ILE A 135 -10.48 -0.23 -20.24
C ILE A 135 -9.59 -1.07 -19.33
N ARG A 136 -8.27 -0.92 -19.47
CA ARG A 136 -7.32 -1.51 -18.51
C ARG A 136 -7.55 -0.89 -17.13
N LYS A 137 -7.63 -1.72 -16.09
CA LYS A 137 -7.81 -1.26 -14.70
C LYS A 137 -6.53 -1.37 -13.90
N GLU A 138 -6.07 -2.59 -13.74
CA GLU A 138 -4.89 -2.96 -12.98
C GLU A 138 -4.19 -4.12 -13.67
N GLN A 139 -2.99 -4.45 -13.21
CA GLN A 139 -2.28 -5.64 -13.63
C GLN A 139 -1.71 -6.35 -12.41
N GLU A 140 -1.62 -7.68 -12.47
CA GLU A 140 -1.07 -8.48 -11.37
C GLU A 140 -0.21 -9.63 -11.90
N ILE A 141 0.72 -10.10 -11.07
CA ILE A 141 1.47 -11.33 -11.32
C ILE A 141 0.57 -12.51 -10.96
N LEU A 142 0.22 -13.30 -11.97
CA LEU A 142 -0.66 -14.45 -11.84
C LEU A 142 0.10 -15.76 -12.04
N VAL A 143 -0.07 -16.71 -11.11
CA VAL A 143 0.42 -18.08 -11.27
C VAL A 143 -0.75 -18.96 -11.70
N PRO A 144 -0.81 -19.46 -12.95
CA PRO A 144 -1.98 -20.18 -13.46
C PRO A 144 -2.42 -21.37 -12.59
N ALA A 145 -1.46 -22.09 -12.00
CA ALA A 145 -1.73 -23.23 -11.12
C ALA A 145 -2.34 -22.84 -9.75
N LYS A 146 -2.27 -21.57 -9.36
CA LYS A 146 -2.86 -21.04 -8.12
C LYS A 146 -4.21 -20.35 -8.35
N VAL A 147 -4.69 -20.30 -9.60
CA VAL A 147 -5.99 -19.67 -9.92
C VAL A 147 -7.11 -20.53 -9.35
N ASP A 148 -7.91 -19.94 -8.48
CA ASP A 148 -9.15 -20.55 -8.01
C ASP A 148 -10.18 -20.54 -9.17
N ILE A 149 -10.48 -21.74 -9.68
CA ILE A 149 -11.39 -21.92 -10.82
C ILE A 149 -12.82 -21.49 -10.44
N GLU A 150 -13.23 -21.67 -9.19
CA GLU A 150 -14.58 -21.34 -8.73
C GLU A 150 -14.75 -19.85 -8.37
N SER A 151 -13.64 -19.12 -8.25
CA SER A 151 -13.64 -17.69 -8.00
C SER A 151 -14.03 -16.86 -9.23
N ASP A 152 -14.51 -15.65 -9.00
CA ASP A 152 -14.77 -14.64 -10.04
C ASP A 152 -13.49 -13.95 -10.55
N SER A 153 -12.32 -14.24 -9.94
CA SER A 153 -11.01 -13.69 -10.29
C SER A 153 -10.11 -14.73 -10.98
N PRO A 154 -9.25 -14.35 -11.96
CA PRO A 154 -9.15 -13.02 -12.58
C PRO A 154 -10.30 -12.71 -13.55
N VAL A 155 -10.99 -13.77 -14.02
CA VAL A 155 -12.18 -13.71 -14.85
C VAL A 155 -13.24 -14.65 -14.29
N LEU A 156 -14.51 -14.33 -14.55
CA LEU A 156 -15.66 -15.13 -14.13
C LEU A 156 -15.54 -16.59 -14.62
N ASN A 157 -16.00 -17.54 -13.79
CA ASN A 157 -16.10 -18.95 -14.19
C ASN A 157 -17.26 -19.16 -15.17
N GLN A 158 -16.99 -18.88 -16.44
CA GLN A 158 -17.94 -19.02 -17.54
C GLN A 158 -17.22 -19.53 -18.80
N GLN A 159 -17.96 -19.77 -19.87
CA GLN A 159 -17.34 -20.04 -21.17
C GLN A 159 -16.61 -18.77 -21.65
N LEU A 160 -15.35 -18.94 -22.03
CA LEU A 160 -14.48 -17.86 -22.50
C LEU A 160 -14.16 -18.09 -23.97
N TYR A 161 -14.07 -17.00 -24.72
CA TYR A 161 -13.44 -17.00 -26.03
C TYR A 161 -11.97 -16.64 -25.83
N LEU A 162 -11.09 -17.58 -26.15
CA LEU A 162 -9.65 -17.43 -26.09
C LEU A 162 -9.12 -17.10 -27.48
N ALA A 163 -8.38 -16.00 -27.58
CA ALA A 163 -7.54 -15.68 -28.72
C ALA A 163 -6.09 -15.61 -28.27
N SER A 164 -5.22 -16.42 -28.88
CA SER A 164 -3.78 -16.33 -28.68
C SER A 164 -3.06 -15.87 -29.95
N CYS A 165 -1.96 -15.16 -29.79
CA CYS A 165 -1.03 -14.84 -30.86
C CYS A 165 0.41 -14.95 -30.36
N SER A 166 1.29 -15.55 -31.17
CA SER A 166 2.70 -15.65 -30.84
C SER A 166 3.41 -14.35 -31.17
N MET A 167 4.24 -13.85 -30.26
CA MET A 167 4.91 -12.57 -30.41
C MET A 167 6.34 -12.73 -30.97
N ILE A 168 6.77 -11.77 -31.78
CA ILE A 168 8.14 -11.65 -32.27
C ILE A 168 8.54 -10.18 -32.17
N ILE A 169 9.72 -9.89 -31.61
CA ILE A 169 10.29 -8.54 -31.56
C ILE A 169 11.70 -8.55 -32.17
N ASP A 170 11.96 -7.71 -33.16
CA ASP A 170 13.24 -7.63 -33.91
C ASP A 170 13.78 -9.02 -34.35
N GLY A 171 12.87 -9.87 -34.84
CA GLY A 171 13.18 -11.25 -35.26
C GLY A 171 13.42 -12.25 -34.12
N ARG A 172 13.31 -11.84 -32.86
CA ARG A 172 13.42 -12.71 -31.68
C ARG A 172 12.06 -13.26 -31.29
N GLN A 173 11.94 -14.58 -31.31
CA GLN A 173 10.73 -15.29 -30.88
C GLN A 173 10.46 -15.07 -29.38
N MET A 174 9.21 -14.75 -29.05
CA MET A 174 8.66 -14.64 -27.70
C MET A 174 7.56 -15.67 -27.48
N GLY A 175 6.97 -15.68 -26.28
CA GLY A 175 5.79 -16.48 -25.98
C GLY A 175 4.50 -15.94 -26.60
N ASP A 176 3.38 -16.49 -26.15
CA ASP A 176 2.06 -16.11 -26.63
C ASP A 176 1.48 -14.96 -25.81
N MET A 177 0.82 -14.03 -26.49
CA MET A 177 -0.13 -13.08 -25.92
C MET A 177 -1.54 -13.68 -26.01
N VAL A 178 -2.24 -13.76 -24.88
CA VAL A 178 -3.55 -14.40 -24.78
C VAL A 178 -4.60 -13.40 -24.30
N LEU A 179 -5.65 -13.22 -25.09
CA LEU A 179 -6.83 -12.43 -24.72
C LEU A 179 -7.98 -13.37 -24.38
N LEU A 180 -8.56 -13.22 -23.19
CA LEU A 180 -9.75 -13.95 -22.76
C LEU A 180 -10.98 -13.03 -22.74
N LEU A 181 -12.00 -13.37 -23.53
CA LEU A 181 -13.25 -12.62 -23.63
C LEU A 181 -14.43 -13.42 -23.05
N PRO A 182 -15.40 -12.76 -22.39
CA PRO A 182 -16.61 -13.41 -21.89
C PRO A 182 -17.52 -13.86 -23.05
N ALA A 183 -17.64 -15.17 -23.30
CA ALA A 183 -18.36 -15.69 -24.46
C ALA A 183 -19.84 -15.28 -24.49
N ALA A 184 -20.48 -15.25 -23.31
CA ALA A 184 -21.86 -14.81 -23.13
C ALA A 184 -22.08 -13.37 -23.62
N ALA A 185 -21.18 -12.45 -23.27
CA ALA A 185 -21.29 -11.04 -23.60
C ALA A 185 -21.27 -10.78 -25.12
N PHE A 186 -20.56 -11.64 -25.86
CA PHE A 186 -20.43 -11.57 -27.32
C PHE A 186 -21.40 -12.49 -28.08
N GLY A 187 -22.28 -13.22 -27.38
CA GLY A 187 -23.26 -14.12 -27.98
C GLY A 187 -22.62 -15.36 -28.62
N LEU A 188 -21.56 -15.88 -28.01
CA LEU A 188 -20.78 -17.03 -28.51
C LEU A 188 -21.18 -18.37 -27.86
N GLU A 189 -22.03 -18.36 -26.84
CA GLU A 189 -22.55 -19.59 -26.22
C GLU A 189 -23.33 -20.43 -27.24
N LYS A 190 -23.04 -21.73 -27.28
CA LYS A 190 -23.84 -22.69 -28.05
C LYS A 190 -25.10 -22.99 -27.24
N GLU A 191 -26.28 -22.89 -27.86
CA GLU A 191 -27.49 -23.49 -27.29
C GLU A 191 -27.21 -24.97 -27.01
N GLU A 192 -27.07 -25.34 -25.74
CA GLU A 192 -27.21 -26.74 -25.34
C GLU A 192 -28.65 -27.15 -25.70
N LYS A 193 -28.76 -27.99 -26.73
CA LYS A 193 -29.96 -28.77 -26.96
C LYS A 193 -30.30 -29.50 -25.67
N LYS A 194 -31.37 -29.05 -25.00
CA LYS A 194 -32.16 -29.92 -24.12
C LYS A 194 -32.33 -31.29 -24.80
N PRO A 195 -32.18 -32.42 -24.10
CA PRO A 195 -32.47 -33.71 -24.68
C PRO A 195 -33.91 -33.71 -25.18
N ALA A 196 -34.07 -33.87 -26.49
CA ALA A 196 -35.38 -34.04 -27.10
C ALA A 196 -36.01 -35.32 -26.54
N ALA A 197 -37.20 -35.15 -25.97
CA ALA A 197 -38.10 -36.23 -25.64
C ALA A 197 -38.27 -37.16 -26.85
N ALA A 198 -38.21 -38.46 -26.59
CA ALA A 198 -38.58 -39.48 -27.54
C ALA A 198 -40.05 -39.32 -27.94
N GLU A 199 -40.22 -39.08 -29.24
CA GLU A 199 -41.30 -39.52 -30.12
C GLU A 199 -42.75 -39.43 -29.64
N THR A 200 -43.44 -38.47 -30.25
CA THR A 200 -44.88 -38.46 -30.48
C THR A 200 -45.40 -39.79 -31.03
N VAL A 201 -46.35 -40.40 -30.32
CA VAL A 201 -47.42 -41.21 -30.92
C VAL A 201 -48.77 -40.56 -30.60
N LYS A 202 -49.32 -39.93 -31.65
CA LYS A 202 -50.75 -39.68 -31.95
C LYS A 202 -51.59 -38.90 -30.93
N GLU A 203 -51.87 -37.65 -31.29
CA GLU A 203 -53.16 -37.02 -31.00
C GLU A 203 -54.29 -37.70 -31.79
N GLU A 204 -55.39 -38.02 -31.13
CA GLU A 204 -56.72 -37.81 -31.72
C GLU A 204 -57.73 -37.38 -30.64
N LYS A 205 -58.31 -36.20 -30.90
CA LYS A 205 -59.65 -35.71 -30.52
C LYS A 205 -59.91 -35.06 -29.14
N VAL A 206 -59.82 -33.72 -29.19
CA VAL A 206 -60.96 -32.76 -29.24
C VAL A 206 -61.67 -32.43 -27.90
N PRO A 207 -62.12 -31.16 -27.75
CA PRO A 207 -62.07 -30.40 -26.51
C PRO A 207 -63.47 -30.02 -25.97
N GLN A 208 -63.51 -29.40 -24.78
CA GLN A 208 -64.50 -28.46 -24.24
C GLN A 208 -64.29 -28.42 -22.71
N ASP A 209 -64.54 -27.38 -21.92
CA ASP A 209 -64.79 -25.94 -22.07
C ASP A 209 -64.94 -25.43 -20.62
N LYS A 210 -64.17 -24.43 -20.18
CA LYS A 210 -64.44 -23.50 -19.05
C LYS A 210 -64.73 -24.06 -17.62
N PRO A 211 -64.89 -23.22 -16.58
CA PRO A 211 -64.08 -22.06 -16.16
C PRO A 211 -63.79 -22.03 -14.63
N ALA A 212 -62.85 -21.16 -14.24
CA ALA A 212 -62.84 -20.28 -13.04
C ALA A 212 -62.95 -20.80 -11.58
N GLN A 213 -62.12 -20.15 -10.75
CA GLN A 213 -62.23 -19.81 -9.31
C GLN A 213 -61.75 -20.79 -8.21
N ALA A 214 -60.59 -20.41 -7.66
CA ALA A 214 -60.40 -19.82 -6.32
C ALA A 214 -60.40 -20.67 -5.02
N VAL A 215 -59.29 -20.50 -4.29
CA VAL A 215 -59.12 -20.36 -2.82
C VAL A 215 -59.06 -21.61 -1.90
N ALA A 216 -57.86 -21.76 -1.32
CA ALA A 216 -57.49 -22.08 0.08
C ALA A 216 -57.33 -23.52 0.62
N LYS A 217 -56.14 -23.68 1.22
CA LYS A 217 -55.77 -24.36 2.50
C LYS A 217 -55.81 -25.90 2.55
N GLU A 218 -54.66 -26.52 2.83
CA GLU A 218 -54.33 -27.04 4.18
C GLU A 218 -52.85 -27.52 4.33
N LYS A 219 -52.24 -27.08 5.45
CA LYS A 219 -51.24 -27.67 6.37
C LYS A 219 -50.21 -28.73 5.92
N PRO A 220 -48.96 -28.59 6.42
CA PRO A 220 -48.11 -29.69 6.86
C PRO A 220 -48.15 -29.85 8.40
N LYS A 221 -48.03 -31.09 8.89
CA LYS A 221 -47.88 -31.45 10.31
C LYS A 221 -46.52 -32.13 10.58
N GLU A 222 -45.78 -31.51 11.49
CA GLU A 222 -44.91 -32.01 12.56
C GLU A 222 -44.19 -33.37 12.46
N SER A 223 -42.88 -33.33 12.75
CA SER A 223 -42.34 -34.08 13.90
C SER A 223 -41.26 -33.25 14.64
N SER A 224 -41.46 -33.17 15.96
CA SER A 224 -40.71 -32.57 17.06
C SER A 224 -39.32 -33.19 17.29
N ASP A 225 -38.36 -32.68 18.08
CA ASP A 225 -38.04 -31.42 18.75
C ASP A 225 -36.81 -31.74 19.65
N LYS A 226 -35.85 -30.82 19.78
CA LYS A 226 -34.94 -30.62 20.94
C LYS A 226 -33.93 -29.50 20.61
N ASN A 227 -34.44 -28.27 20.67
CA ASN A 227 -33.65 -27.06 20.82
C ASN A 227 -33.28 -26.86 22.30
N GLY A 228 -31.98 -26.70 22.59
CA GLY A 228 -31.53 -25.69 23.53
C GLY A 228 -31.09 -24.48 22.71
N PRO A 229 -31.40 -23.23 23.10
CA PRO A 229 -30.98 -22.07 22.32
C PRO A 229 -29.45 -22.02 22.28
N PRO A 230 -28.81 -21.82 21.11
CA PRO A 230 -27.38 -21.53 21.10
C PRO A 230 -27.17 -20.26 21.94
N PRO A 231 -26.09 -20.20 22.75
CA PRO A 231 -25.78 -18.97 23.44
C PRO A 231 -25.66 -17.88 22.38
N LYS A 232 -26.44 -16.80 22.56
CA LYS A 232 -26.14 -15.53 21.92
C LYS A 232 -24.78 -15.12 22.48
N THR A 233 -23.72 -15.51 21.81
CA THR A 233 -22.45 -14.81 21.92
C THR A 233 -22.73 -13.43 21.38
N ASP A 234 -23.00 -12.49 22.29
CA ASP A 234 -22.85 -11.08 22.00
C ASP A 234 -21.48 -10.91 21.34
N PRO A 235 -21.36 -10.16 20.23
CA PRO A 235 -20.05 -9.85 19.66
C PRO A 235 -19.18 -9.25 20.78
N PRO A 236 -17.89 -9.62 20.84
CA PRO A 236 -17.01 -9.20 21.92
C PRO A 236 -17.07 -7.67 22.01
N LYS A 237 -17.35 -7.15 23.21
CA LYS A 237 -17.25 -5.72 23.48
C LYS A 237 -15.80 -5.32 23.19
N LEU A 238 -15.57 -4.64 22.07
CA LEU A 238 -14.32 -3.95 21.82
C LEU A 238 -14.04 -3.08 23.05
N ASP A 239 -12.88 -3.28 23.67
CA ASP A 239 -12.39 -2.38 24.70
C ASP A 239 -12.07 -1.04 24.01
N PHE A 240 -12.95 -0.08 24.22
CA PHE A 240 -12.93 1.23 23.56
C PHE A 240 -11.59 1.93 23.72
N GLU A 241 -11.00 1.91 24.92
CA GLU A 241 -9.72 2.58 25.19
C GLU A 241 -8.55 1.89 24.47
N LYS A 242 -8.57 0.56 24.41
CA LYS A 242 -7.55 -0.20 23.67
C LYS A 242 -7.67 0.02 22.16
N HIS A 243 -8.89 0.02 21.64
CA HIS A 243 -9.13 0.28 20.22
C HIS A 243 -8.76 1.71 19.84
N LYS A 244 -9.09 2.68 20.69
CA LYS A 244 -8.64 4.08 20.54
C LYS A 244 -7.12 4.19 20.48
N LYS A 245 -6.39 3.56 21.41
CA LYS A 245 -4.91 3.56 21.38
C LYS A 245 -4.33 2.95 20.10
N ARG A 246 -4.97 1.90 19.56
CA ARG A 246 -4.58 1.30 18.28
C ARG A 246 -4.76 2.28 17.12
N ILE A 247 -5.90 2.99 17.08
CA ILE A 247 -6.14 4.06 16.10
C ILE A 247 -5.12 5.20 16.27
N ASP A 248 -4.80 5.59 17.50
CA ASP A 248 -3.82 6.65 17.76
C ASP A 248 -2.44 6.35 17.17
N ARG A 249 -1.98 5.09 17.27
CA ARG A 249 -0.72 4.64 16.66
C ARG A 249 -0.76 4.66 15.14
N LEU A 250 -1.90 4.30 14.56
CA LEU A 250 -2.10 4.35 13.12
C LEU A 250 -2.00 5.80 12.61
N LEU A 251 -2.56 6.75 13.37
CA LEU A 251 -2.50 8.18 13.05
C LEU A 251 -1.10 8.79 13.27
N ASP A 252 -0.34 8.30 14.24
CA ASP A 252 1.09 8.63 14.42
C ASP A 252 1.92 8.20 13.20
N GLU A 253 1.65 7.02 12.65
CA GLU A 253 2.29 6.58 11.41
C GLU A 253 1.87 7.41 10.20
N CYS A 254 0.57 7.75 10.10
CA CYS A 254 0.09 8.68 9.07
C CYS A 254 0.82 10.02 9.15
N GLN A 255 0.99 10.59 10.35
CA GLN A 255 1.71 11.85 10.54
C GLN A 255 3.15 11.78 10.00
N LYS A 256 3.91 10.73 10.35
CA LYS A 256 5.29 10.55 9.90
C LYS A 256 5.37 10.43 8.37
N ARG A 257 4.49 9.64 7.77
CA ARG A 257 4.46 9.45 6.32
C ARG A 257 3.98 10.71 5.59
N LEU A 258 2.99 11.43 6.13
CA LEU A 258 2.54 12.72 5.60
C LEU A 258 3.67 13.75 5.59
N ASN A 259 4.46 13.81 6.66
CA ASN A 259 5.60 14.71 6.78
C ASN A 259 6.60 14.48 5.63
N SER A 260 6.98 13.22 5.36
CA SER A 260 7.87 12.86 4.25
C SER A 260 7.27 13.17 2.87
N GLU A 261 6.02 12.76 2.63
CA GLU A 261 5.38 12.81 1.31
C GLU A 261 5.01 14.24 0.90
N ILE A 262 4.52 15.06 1.84
CA ILE A 262 4.23 16.47 1.56
C ILE A 262 5.54 17.26 1.38
N SER A 263 6.59 16.96 2.15
CA SER A 263 7.92 17.56 1.94
C SER A 263 8.47 17.24 0.56
N ALA A 264 8.38 15.97 0.13
CA ALA A 264 8.83 15.53 -1.18
C ALA A 264 8.03 16.20 -2.32
N LEU A 265 6.70 16.28 -2.19
CA LEU A 265 5.84 16.95 -3.17
C LEU A 265 6.19 18.43 -3.35
N LEU A 266 6.41 19.14 -2.24
CA LEU A 266 6.64 20.59 -2.26
C LEU A 266 8.11 20.97 -2.48
N GLY A 267 9.04 20.01 -2.35
CA GLY A 267 10.48 20.24 -2.45
C GLY A 267 11.05 21.11 -1.32
N VAL A 268 10.34 21.22 -0.20
CA VAL A 268 10.72 22.03 0.98
C VAL A 268 10.52 21.22 2.27
N ASP A 269 11.19 21.63 3.34
CA ASP A 269 11.07 20.98 4.65
C ASP A 269 9.71 21.31 5.30
N ILE A 270 8.86 20.28 5.46
CA ILE A 270 7.57 20.34 6.13
C ILE A 270 7.67 19.56 7.42
N ILE A 271 7.28 20.17 8.54
CA ILE A 271 7.21 19.49 9.84
C ILE A 271 5.75 19.46 10.29
N LEU A 272 5.26 18.24 10.50
CA LEU A 272 4.00 17.97 11.19
C LEU A 272 4.31 17.43 12.58
N ASP A 273 3.91 18.14 13.62
CA ASP A 273 4.16 17.83 15.03
C ASP A 273 2.90 18.02 15.90
N ASP A 274 3.05 17.84 17.22
CA ASP A 274 1.98 17.99 18.21
C ASP A 274 0.69 17.20 17.88
N LEU A 275 0.83 15.93 17.50
CA LEU A 275 -0.30 15.07 17.21
C LEU A 275 -1.24 14.95 18.42
N ASP A 276 -2.48 15.36 18.21
CA ASP A 276 -3.52 15.39 19.22
C ASP A 276 -4.82 14.80 18.66
N ASN A 277 -5.19 13.63 19.20
CA ASN A 277 -6.34 12.87 18.75
C ASN A 277 -7.46 12.88 19.79
N ARG A 278 -8.65 13.33 19.40
CA ARG A 278 -9.80 13.47 20.32
C ARG A 278 -11.12 13.23 19.60
N ILE A 279 -12.12 12.75 20.35
CA ILE A 279 -13.51 12.80 19.88
C ILE A 279 -14.01 14.23 19.98
N ILE A 280 -14.62 14.74 18.92
CA ILE A 280 -15.14 16.10 18.81
C ILE A 280 -16.49 16.08 18.08
N SER A 281 -17.40 16.97 18.47
CA SER A 281 -18.65 17.19 17.73
C SER A 281 -18.42 18.18 16.57
N LYS A 282 -19.36 18.22 15.62
CA LYS A 282 -19.37 19.23 14.56
C LYS A 282 -19.38 20.66 15.14
N GLU A 283 -20.19 20.90 16.17
CA GLU A 283 -20.29 22.21 16.82
C GLU A 283 -18.96 22.62 17.44
N ASP A 284 -18.36 21.76 18.28
CA ASP A 284 -17.09 22.05 18.96
C ASP A 284 -15.93 22.26 17.97
N PHE A 285 -15.95 21.54 16.85
CA PHE A 285 -14.93 21.72 15.81
C PHE A 285 -15.01 23.12 15.20
N PHE A 286 -16.20 23.54 14.73
CA PHE A 286 -16.36 24.83 14.08
C PHE A 286 -16.37 26.04 15.04
N SER A 287 -16.67 25.83 16.34
CA SER A 287 -16.65 26.90 17.33
C SER A 287 -15.24 27.15 17.90
N ASP A 288 -14.52 26.08 18.23
CA ASP A 288 -13.35 26.17 19.11
C ASP A 288 -12.03 25.79 18.44
N HIS A 289 -12.07 25.02 17.34
CA HIS A 289 -10.85 24.46 16.73
C HIS A 289 -10.59 25.03 15.33
N ALA A 290 -11.63 25.25 14.52
CA ALA A 290 -11.53 25.83 13.19
C ALA A 290 -11.44 27.37 13.27
N VAL A 291 -10.21 27.91 13.25
CA VAL A 291 -9.98 29.35 13.34
C VAL A 291 -9.90 29.99 11.94
N GLY A 292 -10.67 31.06 11.72
CA GLY A 292 -10.67 31.77 10.43
C GLY A 292 -11.34 30.95 9.31
N LYS A 293 -11.17 31.36 8.05
CA LYS A 293 -11.69 30.60 6.90
C LYS A 293 -10.92 29.28 6.77
N GLN A 294 -11.63 28.22 6.42
CA GLN A 294 -11.08 26.87 6.28
C GLN A 294 -11.32 26.34 4.88
N VAL A 295 -10.37 25.55 4.37
CA VAL A 295 -10.56 24.71 3.19
C VAL A 295 -10.75 23.28 3.68
N LEU A 296 -11.91 22.68 3.39
CA LEU A 296 -12.17 21.27 3.66
C LEU A 296 -12.03 20.47 2.37
N ALA A 297 -11.26 19.40 2.43
CA ALA A 297 -11.24 18.36 1.42
C ALA A 297 -12.09 17.19 1.88
N ASP A 298 -13.10 16.85 1.08
CA ASP A 298 -13.95 15.69 1.33
C ASP A 298 -13.20 14.43 0.86
N MET A 299 -12.97 13.49 1.76
CA MET A 299 -12.30 12.23 1.52
C MET A 299 -13.32 11.09 1.63
N GLU A 300 -13.82 10.60 0.50
CA GLU A 300 -14.69 9.43 0.47
C GLU A 300 -13.88 8.20 0.87
N VAL A 301 -14.37 7.47 1.86
CA VAL A 301 -13.78 6.21 2.30
C VAL A 301 -14.52 5.08 1.60
N VAL A 302 -13.78 4.22 0.90
CA VAL A 302 -14.29 3.03 0.20
C VAL A 302 -13.57 1.78 0.71
N GLY A 303 -14.25 0.64 0.71
CA GLY A 303 -13.72 -0.63 1.21
C GLY A 303 -14.73 -1.38 2.07
N GLU A 304 -14.29 -1.91 3.21
CA GLU A 304 -15.16 -2.64 4.15
C GLU A 304 -16.17 -1.72 4.86
N PHE A 305 -15.80 -0.47 5.08
CA PHE A 305 -16.70 0.59 5.52
C PHE A 305 -16.74 1.72 4.50
N GLN A 306 -17.87 2.43 4.46
CA GLN A 306 -18.09 3.57 3.58
C GLN A 306 -18.65 4.74 4.38
N ASP A 307 -17.92 5.84 4.41
CA ASP A 307 -18.36 7.14 4.95
C ASP A 307 -17.47 8.24 4.35
N THR A 308 -17.64 9.49 4.77
CA THR A 308 -16.79 10.61 4.33
C THR A 308 -15.99 11.15 5.50
N CYS A 309 -14.67 11.20 5.34
CA CYS A 309 -13.75 11.92 6.21
C CYS A 309 -13.48 13.32 5.66
N TYR A 310 -13.01 14.22 6.52
CA TYR A 310 -12.78 15.61 6.14
C TYR A 310 -11.40 16.06 6.56
N PHE A 311 -10.60 16.51 5.60
CA PHE A 311 -9.31 17.12 5.85
C PHE A 311 -9.45 18.64 5.82
N ALA A 312 -9.25 19.31 6.96
CA ALA A 312 -9.46 20.73 7.13
C ALA A 312 -8.15 21.46 7.43
N VAL A 313 -7.92 22.55 6.70
CA VAL A 313 -6.73 23.41 6.84
C VAL A 313 -7.17 24.88 6.73
N GLY A 314 -6.50 25.77 7.46
CA GLY A 314 -6.74 27.21 7.35
C GLY A 314 -6.54 27.72 5.93
N LEU A 315 -7.38 28.64 5.46
CA LEU A 315 -7.32 29.15 4.08
C LEU A 315 -5.94 29.71 3.73
N LYS A 316 -5.34 30.45 4.66
CA LYS A 316 -4.00 31.04 4.46
C LYS A 316 -2.92 29.97 4.29
N ASP A 317 -3.04 28.89 5.05
CA ASP A 317 -2.09 27.77 5.00
C ASP A 317 -2.31 26.94 3.74
N ALA A 318 -3.56 26.74 3.32
CA ALA A 318 -3.90 26.10 2.04
C ALA A 318 -3.37 26.90 0.83
N ILE A 319 -3.52 28.23 0.84
CA ILE A 319 -2.91 29.12 -0.15
C ILE A 319 -1.39 29.02 -0.10
N HIS A 320 -0.80 28.96 1.10
CA HIS A 320 0.65 28.86 1.25
C HIS A 320 1.19 27.57 0.63
N LEU A 321 0.59 26.42 0.95
CA LEU A 321 0.98 25.11 0.43
C LEU A 321 0.75 25.01 -1.09
N GLY A 322 -0.43 25.43 -1.58
CA GLY A 322 -0.73 25.45 -3.01
C GLY A 322 0.17 26.42 -3.79
N GLY A 323 0.48 27.58 -3.20
CA GLY A 323 1.36 28.59 -3.77
C GLY A 323 2.82 28.13 -3.89
N ILE A 324 3.33 27.36 -2.92
CA ILE A 324 4.65 26.71 -3.01
C ILE A 324 4.65 25.70 -4.17
N LEU A 325 3.60 24.88 -4.28
CA LEU A 325 3.52 23.85 -5.32
C LEU A 325 3.50 24.42 -6.74
N ILE A 326 2.86 25.58 -6.96
CA ILE A 326 2.88 26.29 -8.25
C ILE A 326 4.07 27.25 -8.38
N MET A 327 5.04 27.17 -7.47
CA MET A 327 6.29 27.94 -7.47
C MET A 327 6.09 29.46 -7.47
N LEU A 328 5.11 29.98 -6.72
CA LEU A 328 4.95 31.43 -6.56
C LEU A 328 6.21 32.03 -5.93
N PRO A 329 6.74 33.14 -6.47
CA PRO A 329 7.85 33.87 -5.85
C PRO A 329 7.52 34.24 -4.40
N PRO A 330 8.48 34.21 -3.44
CA PRO A 330 8.18 34.42 -2.03
C PRO A 330 7.44 35.72 -1.68
N ALA A 331 7.71 36.81 -2.42
CA ALA A 331 7.03 38.09 -2.25
C ALA A 331 5.57 38.05 -2.74
N GLU A 332 5.32 37.35 -3.84
CA GLU A 332 3.98 37.13 -4.39
C GLU A 332 3.19 36.17 -3.50
N LEU A 333 3.80 35.06 -3.09
CA LEU A 333 3.22 34.10 -2.14
C LEU A 333 2.76 34.81 -0.85
N THR A 334 3.60 35.69 -0.30
CA THR A 334 3.24 36.48 0.88
C THR A 334 2.05 37.40 0.61
N THR A 335 1.96 37.98 -0.58
CA THR A 335 0.87 38.87 -0.98
C THR A 335 -0.43 38.09 -1.11
N VAL A 336 -0.45 37.00 -1.87
CA VAL A 336 -1.67 36.18 -2.08
C VAL A 336 -2.17 35.55 -0.77
N VAL A 337 -1.26 35.11 0.12
CA VAL A 337 -1.63 34.60 1.46
C VAL A 337 -2.25 35.69 2.33
N ASN A 338 -1.73 36.92 2.27
CA ASN A 338 -2.27 38.04 3.05
C ASN A 338 -3.63 38.51 2.52
N GLU A 339 -3.81 38.49 1.20
CA GLU A 339 -5.05 38.86 0.53
C GLU A 339 -6.11 37.73 0.57
N GLU A 340 -5.73 36.54 1.04
CA GLU A 340 -6.56 35.33 1.02
C GLU A 340 -7.05 34.98 -0.39
N ASP A 341 -6.19 35.21 -1.39
CA ASP A 341 -6.50 34.97 -2.80
C ASP A 341 -6.35 33.49 -3.14
N PHE A 342 -7.46 32.75 -3.01
CA PHE A 342 -7.54 31.33 -3.31
C PHE A 342 -8.10 31.12 -4.72
N THR A 343 -7.25 31.40 -5.71
CA THR A 343 -7.55 31.27 -7.14
C THR A 343 -7.79 29.82 -7.55
N GLU A 344 -8.29 29.61 -8.77
CA GLU A 344 -8.48 28.26 -9.33
C GLU A 344 -7.16 27.48 -9.35
N ASP A 345 -6.06 28.12 -9.78
CA ASP A 345 -4.72 27.50 -9.81
C ASP A 345 -4.23 27.10 -8.42
N THR A 346 -4.36 28.00 -7.44
CA THR A 346 -3.97 27.72 -6.04
C THR A 346 -4.85 26.63 -5.43
N THR A 347 -6.14 26.62 -5.76
CA THR A 347 -7.09 25.59 -5.33
C THR A 347 -6.73 24.23 -5.92
N ASP A 348 -6.39 24.18 -7.20
CA ASP A 348 -6.06 22.94 -7.90
C ASP A 348 -4.75 22.34 -7.38
N ALA A 349 -3.77 23.20 -7.11
CA ALA A 349 -2.49 22.85 -6.53
C ALA A 349 -2.62 22.35 -5.08
N TYR A 350 -3.33 23.09 -4.22
CA TYR A 350 -3.67 22.57 -2.89
C TYR A 350 -4.48 21.25 -2.98
N GLY A 351 -5.27 21.10 -4.04
CA GLY A 351 -5.96 19.86 -4.37
C GLY A 351 -5.03 18.67 -4.60
N GLU A 352 -3.79 18.86 -5.06
CA GLU A 352 -2.78 17.79 -5.14
C GLU A 352 -2.20 17.47 -3.77
N VAL A 353 -1.96 18.47 -2.92
CA VAL A 353 -1.56 18.24 -1.53
C VAL A 353 -2.61 17.37 -0.83
N ALA A 354 -3.89 17.69 -0.99
CA ALA A 354 -4.99 16.88 -0.45
C ALA A 354 -5.06 15.46 -1.08
N ASN A 355 -4.64 15.28 -2.34
CA ASN A 355 -4.55 13.95 -2.97
C ASN A 355 -3.42 13.12 -2.34
N ILE A 356 -2.24 13.70 -2.11
CA ILE A 356 -1.13 13.05 -1.40
C ILE A 356 -1.56 12.64 0.00
N VAL A 357 -2.24 13.54 0.73
CA VAL A 357 -2.80 13.22 2.05
C VAL A 357 -3.72 11.99 1.97
N SER A 358 -4.64 11.97 1.00
CA SER A 358 -5.54 10.83 0.74
C SER A 358 -4.78 9.53 0.43
N GLY A 359 -3.69 9.62 -0.34
CA GLY A 359 -2.81 8.49 -0.69
C GLY A 359 -2.10 7.92 0.54
N VAL A 360 -1.54 8.77 1.40
CA VAL A 360 -0.88 8.36 2.64
C VAL A 360 -1.84 7.65 3.58
N TYR A 361 -3.02 8.23 3.83
CA TYR A 361 -4.03 7.58 4.67
C TYR A 361 -4.47 6.24 4.09
N THR A 362 -4.62 6.13 2.77
CA THR A 362 -4.93 4.85 2.10
C THR A 362 -3.86 3.81 2.36
N ALA A 363 -2.59 4.15 2.09
CA ALA A 363 -1.48 3.21 2.23
C ALA A 363 -1.35 2.70 3.67
N VAL A 364 -1.35 3.61 4.66
CA VAL A 364 -1.22 3.25 6.08
C VAL A 364 -2.39 2.38 6.55
N PHE A 365 -3.63 2.72 6.18
CA PHE A 365 -4.79 1.93 6.58
C PHE A 365 -4.86 0.57 5.87
N GLU A 366 -4.53 0.46 4.58
CA GLU A 366 -4.51 -0.83 3.87
C GLU A 366 -3.39 -1.75 4.39
N GLU A 367 -2.23 -1.18 4.73
CA GLU A 367 -1.08 -1.91 5.25
C GLU A 367 -1.30 -2.40 6.68
N GLN A 368 -1.81 -1.53 7.57
CA GLN A 368 -1.78 -1.76 9.02
C GLN A 368 -3.16 -1.96 9.64
N TYR A 369 -4.23 -1.36 9.11
CA TYR A 369 -5.55 -1.54 9.71
C TYR A 369 -6.13 -2.92 9.39
N THR A 370 -6.92 -3.47 10.31
CA THR A 370 -7.58 -4.78 10.12
C THR A 370 -8.62 -4.76 9.01
N LYS A 371 -9.19 -3.59 8.73
CA LYS A 371 -10.23 -3.37 7.73
C LYS A 371 -9.65 -2.60 6.57
N LYS A 372 -9.92 -3.07 5.35
CA LYS A 372 -9.45 -2.37 4.15
C LYS A 372 -10.24 -1.07 3.98
N LEU A 373 -9.57 0.06 4.18
CA LEU A 373 -10.12 1.41 3.99
C LEU A 373 -9.24 2.18 3.02
N ARG A 374 -9.84 2.67 1.93
CA ARG A 374 -9.20 3.51 0.92
C ARG A 374 -9.85 4.88 0.92
N PHE A 375 -9.03 5.92 0.93
CA PHE A 375 -9.47 7.31 0.98
C PHE A 375 -9.35 7.91 -0.42
N VAL A 376 -10.40 8.57 -0.89
CA VAL A 376 -10.46 9.21 -2.21
C VAL A 376 -10.95 10.65 -2.05
N LYS A 377 -10.06 11.62 -2.32
CA LYS A 377 -10.45 13.03 -2.38
C LYS A 377 -11.53 13.25 -3.45
N LYS A 378 -12.63 13.92 -3.09
CA LYS A 378 -13.73 14.25 -4.00
C LYS A 378 -13.76 15.71 -4.41
N GLN A 379 -13.80 16.59 -3.43
CA GLN A 379 -13.97 18.01 -3.67
C GLN A 379 -13.25 18.83 -2.59
N LEU A 380 -13.00 20.10 -2.92
CA LEU A 380 -12.57 21.12 -1.98
C LEU A 380 -13.71 22.11 -1.78
N GLN A 381 -14.00 22.47 -0.53
CA GLN A 381 -15.00 23.47 -0.19
C GLN A 381 -14.42 24.50 0.76
N LEU A 382 -14.68 25.78 0.46
CA LEU A 382 -14.32 26.90 1.32
C LEU A 382 -15.42 27.10 2.37
N VAL A 383 -15.04 27.00 3.64
CA VAL A 383 -15.95 27.10 4.78
C VAL A 383 -15.57 28.27 5.66
N VAL A 384 -16.60 28.99 6.12
CA VAL A 384 -16.45 30.01 7.16
C VAL A 384 -17.09 29.44 8.43
N PRO A 385 -16.32 29.00 9.43
CA PRO A 385 -16.83 28.29 10.61
C PRO A 385 -17.99 29.00 11.31
N LEU A 386 -17.89 30.32 11.49
CA LEU A 386 -18.94 31.15 12.09
C LEU A 386 -20.27 31.23 11.30
N LYS A 387 -20.30 30.74 10.06
CA LYS A 387 -21.50 30.67 9.21
C LYS A 387 -22.04 29.25 9.06
N VAL A 388 -21.41 28.26 9.70
CA VAL A 388 -21.87 26.87 9.64
C VAL A 388 -23.13 26.74 10.49
N ASP A 389 -24.19 26.23 9.88
CA ASP A 389 -25.37 25.76 10.61
C ASP A 389 -25.05 24.37 11.17
N THR A 390 -24.90 24.26 12.48
CA THR A 390 -24.51 23.02 13.15
C THR A 390 -25.58 21.94 13.02
N ALA A 391 -26.86 22.32 12.88
CA ALA A 391 -27.97 21.39 12.69
C ALA A 391 -28.15 20.91 11.24
N SER A 392 -27.42 21.49 10.28
CA SER A 392 -27.43 21.09 8.88
C SER A 392 -26.48 19.92 8.61
N ASP A 393 -26.69 19.15 7.56
CA ASP A 393 -25.71 18.14 7.08
C ASP A 393 -24.54 18.75 6.30
N GLN A 394 -24.43 20.08 6.26
CA GLN A 394 -23.41 20.83 5.52
C GLN A 394 -22.62 21.75 6.48
N PRO A 395 -21.31 21.98 6.24
CA PRO A 395 -20.48 21.39 5.18
C PRO A 395 -20.13 19.92 5.45
N ILE A 396 -20.27 19.48 6.70
CA ILE A 396 -20.14 18.08 7.14
C ILE A 396 -21.41 17.68 7.93
N PRO A 397 -21.79 16.39 7.94
CA PRO A 397 -22.90 15.86 8.75
C PRO A 397 -22.75 16.13 10.25
N ASP A 398 -23.87 16.27 10.97
CA ASP A 398 -23.85 16.38 12.42
C ASP A 398 -23.68 14.98 13.07
N LYS A 399 -22.41 14.59 13.26
CA LYS A 399 -21.99 13.33 13.88
C LYS A 399 -20.81 13.59 14.82
N LEU A 400 -20.46 12.58 15.64
CA LEU A 400 -19.18 12.58 16.36
C LEU A 400 -18.05 12.21 15.41
N TYR A 401 -16.96 12.97 15.50
CA TYR A 401 -15.75 12.75 14.73
C TYR A 401 -14.57 12.44 15.66
N TYR A 402 -13.72 11.51 15.25
CA TYR A 402 -12.37 11.41 15.76
C TYR A 402 -11.50 12.40 14.98
N SER A 403 -11.08 13.48 15.64
CA SER A 403 -10.22 14.51 15.05
C SER A 403 -8.77 14.19 15.36
N SER A 404 -7.97 14.08 14.31
CA SER A 404 -6.51 14.07 14.37
C SER A 404 -5.99 15.45 14.02
N LYS A 405 -5.42 16.15 15.00
CA LYS A 405 -4.88 17.51 14.86
C LYS A 405 -3.36 17.46 14.85
N MET A 406 -2.74 18.21 13.95
CA MET A 406 -1.28 18.38 13.89
C MET A 406 -0.94 19.85 13.68
N SER A 407 0.14 20.32 14.31
CA SER A 407 0.77 21.61 14.05
C SER A 407 1.55 21.53 12.73
N LEU A 408 1.52 22.59 11.90
CA LEU A 408 2.21 22.64 10.61
C LEU A 408 3.32 23.70 10.64
N THR A 409 4.53 23.31 10.27
CA THR A 409 5.66 24.21 10.06
C THR A 409 6.26 23.98 8.67
N VAL A 410 6.58 25.05 7.95
CA VAL A 410 7.14 25.02 6.59
C VAL A 410 8.39 25.88 6.55
N GLU A 411 9.54 25.30 6.18
CA GLU A 411 10.85 26.00 6.16
C GLU A 411 11.15 26.77 7.48
N GLY A 412 10.80 26.17 8.62
CA GLY A 412 10.95 26.78 9.94
C GLY A 412 9.94 27.89 10.29
N LYS A 413 9.00 28.21 9.40
CA LYS A 413 7.88 29.11 9.66
C LYS A 413 6.67 28.32 10.16
N SER A 414 6.29 28.56 11.41
CA SER A 414 5.06 28.00 11.99
C SER A 414 3.83 28.59 11.30
N LEU A 415 2.97 27.69 10.81
CA LEU A 415 1.67 27.97 10.21
C LEU A 415 0.55 27.62 11.21
N GLY A 416 -0.67 27.35 10.71
CA GLY A 416 -1.79 26.86 11.51
C GLY A 416 -1.73 25.37 11.82
N ASN A 417 -2.89 24.83 12.18
CA ASN A 417 -3.07 23.39 12.41
C ASN A 417 -3.76 22.76 11.19
N ILE A 418 -3.43 21.51 10.93
CA ILE A 418 -4.18 20.64 10.03
C ILE A 418 -5.04 19.67 10.85
N HIS A 419 -6.23 19.36 10.35
CA HIS A 419 -7.17 18.46 11.00
C HIS A 419 -7.64 17.39 10.02
N MET A 420 -7.59 16.12 10.44
CA MET A 420 -8.28 15.04 9.76
C MET A 420 -9.43 14.56 10.64
N LEU A 421 -10.66 14.67 10.13
CA LEU A 421 -11.88 14.31 10.84
C LEU A 421 -12.42 12.99 10.30
N PHE A 422 -12.42 11.95 11.13
CA PHE A 422 -12.99 10.64 10.82
C PHE A 422 -14.33 10.49 11.53
N PRO A 423 -15.43 10.07 10.87
CA PRO A 423 -16.63 9.69 11.59
C PRO A 423 -16.30 8.64 12.66
N ALA A 424 -16.66 8.87 13.93
CA ALA A 424 -16.25 7.98 15.03
C ALA A 424 -16.71 6.52 14.78
N ALA A 425 -17.90 6.34 14.19
CA ALA A 425 -18.42 5.04 13.80
C ALA A 425 -17.58 4.33 12.71
N LEU A 426 -16.96 5.08 11.79
CA LEU A 426 -16.07 4.52 10.75
C LEU A 426 -14.87 3.80 11.39
N LEU A 427 -14.36 4.38 12.49
CA LEU A 427 -13.26 3.81 13.26
C LEU A 427 -13.74 2.91 14.39
N GLN A 428 -15.05 2.63 14.51
CA GLN A 428 -15.66 1.86 15.60
C GLN A 428 -15.38 2.45 17.00
N LEU A 429 -15.38 3.79 17.10
CA LEU A 429 -15.18 4.60 18.31
C LEU A 429 -16.49 5.29 18.77
N ASP A 430 -17.66 4.79 18.37
CA ASP A 430 -18.97 5.33 18.72
C ASP A 430 -19.53 4.78 20.05
N SER A 431 -18.84 3.84 20.69
CA SER A 431 -19.25 3.16 21.91
C SER A 431 -18.66 3.81 23.17
N GLN A 432 -19.00 5.07 23.43
CA GLN A 432 -18.91 5.58 24.81
C GLN A 432 -20.09 5.07 25.64
N PRO A 433 -19.87 4.49 26.83
CA PRO A 433 -20.93 4.43 27.83
C PRO A 433 -21.24 5.86 28.25
N VAL A 434 -22.48 6.31 28.00
CA VAL A 434 -23.00 7.60 28.45
C VAL A 434 -22.71 7.74 29.94
N GLN A 435 -21.74 8.57 30.31
CA GLN A 435 -21.66 9.11 31.67
C GLN A 435 -22.83 10.08 31.80
N GLU A 436 -23.93 9.59 32.37
CA GLU A 436 -25.01 10.44 32.83
C GLU A 436 -24.45 11.46 33.83
N MET A 437 -24.37 12.72 33.42
CA MET A 437 -24.26 13.82 34.38
C MET A 437 -25.50 13.82 35.27
N PRO A 438 -25.36 13.97 36.60
CA PRO A 438 -26.47 13.80 37.54
C PRO A 438 -27.45 14.97 37.44
N GLN A 439 -28.63 14.72 36.87
CA GLN A 439 -29.78 15.60 37.07
C GLN A 439 -30.39 15.35 38.45
N GLN A 440 -30.16 16.31 39.36
CA GLN A 440 -31.03 16.54 40.51
C GLN A 440 -32.43 16.94 40.02
N ALA A 441 -33.46 16.20 40.42
CA ALA A 441 -34.73 16.77 40.91
C ALA A 441 -35.69 15.71 41.47
N GLU A 442 -36.06 15.93 42.74
CA GLU A 442 -37.42 15.88 43.27
C GLU A 442 -38.14 14.54 43.51
N THR A 443 -38.05 14.16 44.79
CA THR A 443 -39.09 13.59 45.66
C THR A 443 -40.54 13.67 45.18
N LYS A 444 -41.24 12.52 45.17
CA LYS A 444 -42.64 12.40 45.61
C LYS A 444 -42.94 11.01 46.18
N LYS A 445 -43.44 11.01 47.42
CA LYS A 445 -43.97 9.87 48.20
C LYS A 445 -45.36 9.45 47.70
N ASN A 446 -45.65 8.14 47.77
CA ASN A 446 -46.73 7.51 48.56
C ASN A 446 -46.75 6.00 48.26
N ASP A 447 -46.54 5.15 49.28
CA ASP A 447 -47.58 4.39 50.03
C ASP A 447 -48.43 3.50 49.10
N GLY A 448 -48.52 2.18 49.20
CA GLY A 448 -48.10 1.20 50.21
C GLY A 448 -49.18 0.09 50.23
N GLU A 449 -48.83 -1.20 50.15
CA GLU A 449 -49.66 -2.27 50.75
C GLU A 449 -48.93 -3.62 50.85
N LYS A 450 -49.25 -4.33 51.92
CA LYS A 450 -48.63 -5.57 52.43
C LYS A 450 -49.48 -6.81 52.08
N ILE A 451 -48.80 -7.90 51.64
CA ILE A 451 -48.77 -9.29 52.20
C ILE A 451 -50.13 -10.03 52.35
N PRO A 452 -50.32 -11.32 51.92
CA PRO A 452 -49.68 -12.46 52.61
C PRO A 452 -49.37 -13.80 51.89
N ASN A 453 -48.21 -14.35 52.31
CA ASN A 453 -47.81 -15.73 52.66
C ASN A 453 -48.63 -17.00 52.30
N SER A 454 -47.89 -17.94 51.65
CA SER A 454 -47.59 -19.36 52.02
C SER A 454 -48.67 -20.47 51.86
N PRO A 455 -48.36 -21.80 51.90
CA PRO A 455 -47.05 -22.54 51.90
C PRO A 455 -46.98 -23.83 51.00
N ALA A 456 -45.79 -24.46 50.94
CA ALA A 456 -45.47 -25.93 50.91
C ALA A 456 -44.34 -26.26 49.90
N ALA A 457 -43.09 -26.55 50.33
CA ALA A 457 -42.56 -27.85 50.80
C ALA A 457 -42.54 -28.93 49.69
N GLN A 458 -41.49 -29.65 49.29
CA GLN A 458 -40.11 -29.99 49.71
C GLN A 458 -39.39 -30.41 48.39
N SER A 459 -38.07 -30.33 48.21
CA SER A 459 -37.11 -31.29 48.78
C SER A 459 -35.65 -30.81 48.58
N GLN A 460 -34.87 -30.89 49.65
CA GLN A 460 -33.39 -30.87 49.64
C GLN A 460 -32.85 -32.20 49.08
N PRO A 461 -31.59 -32.22 48.60
CA PRO A 461 -30.53 -32.66 49.51
C PRO A 461 -29.33 -31.70 49.60
N SER A 462 -28.59 -31.94 50.68
CA SER A 462 -27.47 -31.29 51.36
C SER A 462 -26.33 -30.65 50.55
N PRO A 463 -25.55 -29.74 51.21
CA PRO A 463 -24.62 -28.82 50.57
C PRO A 463 -23.25 -29.45 50.34
N GLU A 464 -22.76 -29.31 49.12
CA GLU A 464 -21.34 -29.45 48.80
C GLU A 464 -20.58 -28.21 49.29
N LYS A 465 -19.37 -28.46 49.82
CA LYS A 465 -18.48 -27.49 50.47
C LYS A 465 -18.28 -26.22 49.63
N PRO A 466 -18.18 -25.03 50.24
CA PRO A 466 -17.65 -23.87 49.53
C PRO A 466 -16.21 -24.18 49.11
N ALA A 467 -15.97 -24.08 47.81
CA ALA A 467 -14.63 -24.08 47.24
C ALA A 467 -13.79 -23.04 47.98
N LYS A 468 -12.63 -23.49 48.47
CA LYS A 468 -11.61 -22.65 49.10
C LYS A 468 -11.29 -21.48 48.15
N LYS A 469 -11.32 -20.26 48.70
CA LYS A 469 -10.50 -19.15 48.18
C LYS A 469 -9.07 -19.67 47.94
N PRO A 470 -8.41 -19.35 46.80
CA PRO A 470 -6.99 -19.63 46.64
C PRO A 470 -6.24 -19.03 47.83
N ALA A 471 -5.40 -19.83 48.46
CA ALA A 471 -4.53 -19.35 49.52
C ALA A 471 -3.56 -18.31 48.92
N PRO A 472 -3.30 -17.18 49.60
CA PRO A 472 -2.27 -16.25 49.16
C PRO A 472 -0.92 -16.99 49.08
N VAL A 473 -0.23 -16.82 47.96
CA VAL A 473 1.12 -17.35 47.75
C VAL A 473 2.00 -16.92 48.93
N SER A 474 2.61 -17.86 49.65
CA SER A 474 3.39 -17.54 50.83
C SER A 474 4.58 -16.64 50.47
N ALA A 475 4.96 -15.71 51.36
CA ALA A 475 6.10 -14.81 51.13
C ALA A 475 7.41 -15.56 50.79
N GLU A 476 7.59 -16.77 51.31
CA GLU A 476 8.72 -17.65 50.98
C GLU A 476 8.67 -18.19 49.53
N ALA A 477 7.49 -18.40 48.96
CA ALA A 477 7.32 -18.82 47.57
C ALA A 477 7.58 -17.65 46.60
N LYS A 478 7.16 -16.43 46.94
CA LYS A 478 7.49 -15.21 46.17
C LYS A 478 9.00 -14.94 46.16
N ASP A 479 9.70 -15.08 47.29
CA ASP A 479 11.16 -14.89 47.36
C ASP A 479 11.95 -15.94 46.55
N LYS A 480 11.50 -17.20 46.55
CA LYS A 480 12.11 -18.25 45.71
C LYS A 480 11.89 -17.99 44.21
N LEU A 481 10.72 -17.51 43.83
CA LEU A 481 10.38 -17.19 42.45
C LEU A 481 11.22 -15.99 41.95
N ASP A 482 11.35 -14.92 42.75
CA ASP A 482 12.18 -13.76 42.39
C ASP A 482 13.67 -14.14 42.24
N LYS A 483 14.18 -15.02 43.10
CA LYS A 483 15.55 -15.57 42.98
C LYS A 483 15.72 -16.40 41.70
N HIS A 484 14.70 -17.16 41.30
CA HIS A 484 14.72 -17.93 40.06
C HIS A 484 14.65 -17.00 38.84
N ARG A 485 13.77 -15.99 38.86
CA ARG A 485 13.69 -14.93 37.84
C ARG A 485 15.03 -14.24 37.63
N LYS A 486 15.69 -13.77 38.69
CA LYS A 486 17.03 -13.15 38.61
C LYS A 486 18.09 -14.07 38.01
N ARG A 487 17.97 -15.38 38.22
CA ARG A 487 18.87 -16.36 37.60
C ARG A 487 18.60 -16.47 36.10
N VAL A 488 17.32 -16.52 35.71
CA VAL A 488 16.91 -16.50 34.31
C VAL A 488 17.36 -15.20 33.63
N ASP A 489 17.21 -14.04 34.28
CA ASP A 489 17.67 -12.75 33.73
C ASP A 489 19.17 -12.75 33.47
N LYS A 490 19.96 -13.27 34.41
CA LYS A 490 21.41 -13.43 34.24
C LYS A 490 21.76 -14.38 33.10
N LEU A 491 20.99 -15.46 32.93
CA LEU A 491 21.17 -16.41 31.84
C LEU A 491 20.90 -15.75 30.48
N LEU A 492 19.81 -14.99 30.37
CA LEU A 492 19.44 -14.26 29.16
C LEU A 492 20.43 -13.14 28.83
N LEU A 493 21.07 -12.53 29.83
CA LEU A 493 22.17 -11.58 29.64
C LEU A 493 23.37 -12.24 28.95
N ILE A 494 23.74 -13.44 29.41
CA ILE A 494 24.82 -14.22 28.79
C ILE A 494 24.44 -14.64 27.36
N CYS A 495 23.16 -14.98 27.12
CA CYS A 495 22.68 -15.19 25.76
C CYS A 495 22.86 -13.95 24.87
N GLY A 496 22.53 -12.76 25.38
CA GLY A 496 22.72 -11.49 24.68
C GLY A 496 24.18 -11.22 24.31
N GLU A 497 25.10 -11.33 25.28
CA GLU A 497 26.55 -11.16 25.08
C GLU A 497 27.11 -12.14 24.04
N ARG A 498 26.68 -13.41 24.09
CA ARG A 498 27.13 -14.43 23.15
C ARG A 498 26.48 -14.28 21.77
N MET A 499 25.23 -13.83 21.72
CA MET A 499 24.53 -13.51 20.48
C MET A 499 25.25 -12.36 19.75
N GLU A 500 25.61 -11.31 20.47
CA GLU A 500 26.41 -10.19 19.95
C GLU A 500 27.70 -10.70 19.28
N ALA A 501 28.46 -11.53 19.99
CA ALA A 501 29.74 -12.03 19.49
C ALA A 501 29.60 -12.93 18.25
N GLU A 502 28.65 -13.88 18.26
CA GLU A 502 28.49 -14.85 17.17
C GLU A 502 27.87 -14.19 15.92
N VAL A 503 26.90 -13.28 16.08
CA VAL A 503 26.31 -12.54 14.95
C VAL A 503 27.32 -11.56 14.36
N SER A 504 28.09 -10.84 15.19
CA SER A 504 29.17 -9.97 14.69
C SER A 504 30.23 -10.76 13.92
N ALA A 505 30.62 -11.93 14.43
CA ALA A 505 31.58 -12.80 13.75
C ALA A 505 31.05 -13.32 12.40
N LEU A 506 29.75 -13.62 12.32
CA LEU A 506 29.11 -14.10 11.10
C LEU A 506 29.05 -13.00 10.03
N LEU A 507 28.66 -11.78 10.41
CA LEU A 507 28.52 -10.65 9.49
C LEU A 507 29.86 -10.03 9.11
N GLY A 508 30.88 -10.19 9.95
CA GLY A 508 32.15 -9.47 9.82
C GLY A 508 32.02 -7.98 10.16
N ILE A 509 30.93 -7.59 10.83
CA ILE A 509 30.56 -6.21 11.19
C ILE A 509 30.31 -6.16 12.71
N ASP A 510 30.61 -5.02 13.34
CA ASP A 510 30.35 -4.79 14.77
C ASP A 510 28.84 -4.62 15.03
N VAL A 511 28.20 -5.67 15.55
CA VAL A 511 26.82 -5.62 16.06
C VAL A 511 26.88 -5.44 17.57
N LYS A 512 26.05 -4.56 18.11
CA LYS A 512 25.94 -4.35 19.56
C LYS A 512 24.51 -4.51 20.04
N LEU A 513 24.37 -5.19 21.18
CA LEU A 513 23.12 -5.39 21.88
C LEU A 513 23.22 -4.73 23.25
N SER A 514 22.36 -3.73 23.49
CA SER A 514 22.39 -2.94 24.72
C SER A 514 21.03 -2.85 25.40
N ASN A 515 21.01 -2.28 26.60
CA ASN A 515 19.78 -2.01 27.36
C ASN A 515 18.84 -3.21 27.52
N GLN A 516 19.41 -4.40 27.77
CA GLN A 516 18.59 -5.59 27.94
C GLN A 516 17.61 -5.42 29.11
N SER A 517 16.33 -5.68 28.84
CA SER A 517 15.30 -5.70 29.86
C SER A 517 14.37 -6.90 29.70
N ASN A 518 13.91 -7.44 30.83
CA ASN A 518 13.09 -8.64 30.85
C ASN A 518 11.79 -8.39 31.63
N THR A 519 10.67 -8.71 31.00
CA THR A 519 9.34 -8.45 31.56
C THR A 519 8.33 -9.53 31.19
N VAL A 520 7.22 -9.60 31.92
CA VAL A 520 6.09 -10.46 31.55
C VAL A 520 5.15 -9.67 30.65
N ILE A 521 4.78 -10.24 29.50
CA ILE A 521 3.88 -9.61 28.54
C ILE A 521 2.92 -10.65 27.97
N GLY A 522 1.67 -10.25 27.74
CA GLY A 522 0.69 -11.06 27.01
C GLY A 522 0.76 -10.80 25.51
N LYS A 523 0.19 -11.71 24.71
CA LYS A 523 0.12 -11.55 23.24
C LYS A 523 -0.47 -10.21 22.82
N GLU A 524 -1.59 -9.81 23.42
CA GLU A 524 -2.23 -8.53 23.12
C GLU A 524 -1.28 -7.36 23.37
N ALA A 525 -0.78 -7.19 24.60
CA ALA A 525 0.11 -6.09 24.95
C ALA A 525 1.39 -6.07 24.10
N PHE A 526 1.89 -7.24 23.66
CA PHE A 526 3.04 -7.31 22.77
C PHE A 526 2.75 -6.66 21.41
N PHE A 527 1.69 -7.09 20.72
CA PHE A 527 1.37 -6.60 19.38
C PHE A 527 0.62 -5.26 19.37
N SER A 528 -0.15 -4.95 20.41
CA SER A 528 -0.83 -3.66 20.51
C SER A 528 0.08 -2.58 21.04
N ASP A 529 0.91 -2.89 22.05
CA ASP A 529 1.59 -1.89 22.84
C ASP A 529 3.09 -1.81 22.66
N PHE A 530 3.75 -2.95 22.44
CA PHE A 530 5.19 -3.04 22.52
C PHE A 530 5.91 -2.95 21.17
N VAL A 531 5.37 -3.56 20.11
CA VAL A 531 5.93 -3.51 18.75
C VAL A 531 5.08 -2.66 17.79
N SER A 532 5.73 -2.07 16.78
CA SER A 532 5.10 -1.30 15.71
C SER A 532 5.76 -1.59 14.34
N GLY A 533 5.02 -1.38 13.25
CA GLY A 533 5.47 -1.72 11.89
C GLY A 533 5.54 -3.23 11.66
N LYS A 534 5.85 -3.66 10.41
CA LYS A 534 5.98 -5.07 10.06
C LYS A 534 7.10 -5.73 10.88
N GLN A 535 6.83 -6.94 11.36
CA GLN A 535 7.75 -7.75 12.15
C GLN A 535 8.13 -9.02 11.41
N VAL A 536 9.33 -9.52 11.65
CA VAL A 536 9.77 -10.87 11.26
C VAL A 536 9.84 -11.72 12.51
N ILE A 537 9.14 -12.86 12.49
CA ILE A 537 9.08 -13.82 13.59
C ILE A 537 9.78 -15.10 13.16
N ALA A 538 10.89 -15.43 13.82
CA ALA A 538 11.53 -16.73 13.73
C ALA A 538 11.02 -17.62 14.87
N ASN A 539 10.34 -18.70 14.50
CA ASN A 539 9.86 -19.71 15.44
C ASN A 539 11.00 -20.62 15.86
N MET A 540 11.14 -20.83 17.17
CA MET A 540 12.13 -21.73 17.76
C MET A 540 11.42 -22.80 18.59
N ASP A 541 11.40 -24.03 18.08
CA ASP A 541 10.98 -25.17 18.86
C ASP A 541 12.00 -25.42 19.97
N VAL A 542 11.52 -25.53 21.19
CA VAL A 542 12.34 -25.82 22.36
C VAL A 542 12.07 -27.25 22.78
N VAL A 543 13.12 -28.06 22.81
CA VAL A 543 13.04 -29.50 23.10
C VAL A 543 14.05 -29.89 24.18
N GLY A 544 13.73 -30.90 24.98
CA GLY A 544 14.67 -31.46 25.96
C GLY A 544 14.00 -31.96 27.22
N GLU A 545 14.35 -31.38 28.38
CA GLU A 545 13.65 -31.67 29.64
C GLU A 545 12.30 -30.97 29.76
N LEU A 546 12.09 -29.90 28.99
CA LEU A 546 10.81 -29.22 28.78
C LEU A 546 10.66 -29.00 27.28
N ASP A 547 9.42 -29.07 26.81
CA ASP A 547 9.07 -28.85 25.41
C ASP A 547 8.15 -27.62 25.30
N GLY A 548 8.37 -26.80 24.27
CA GLY A 548 7.59 -25.60 24.03
C GLY A 548 8.02 -24.88 22.76
N LYS A 549 7.50 -23.67 22.55
CA LYS A 549 7.90 -22.80 21.44
C LYS A 549 8.32 -21.45 21.97
N SER A 550 9.44 -20.94 21.48
CA SER A 550 9.91 -19.57 21.74
C SER A 550 10.01 -18.83 20.40
N HIS A 551 10.00 -17.51 20.46
CA HIS A 551 9.91 -16.68 19.26
C HIS A 551 10.94 -15.57 19.32
N LEU A 552 11.73 -15.44 18.24
CA LEU A 552 12.62 -14.30 18.02
C LEU A 552 11.89 -13.33 17.09
N VAL A 553 11.71 -12.09 17.53
CA VAL A 553 10.95 -11.06 16.83
C VAL A 553 11.82 -9.81 16.65
N VAL A 554 11.92 -9.35 15.41
CA VAL A 554 12.61 -8.11 15.02
C VAL A 554 11.75 -7.33 14.03
N ASN A 555 12.03 -6.03 13.87
CA ASN A 555 11.40 -5.24 12.81
C ASN A 555 11.83 -5.76 11.43
N LEU A 556 10.94 -5.72 10.44
CA LEU A 556 11.21 -6.18 9.07
C LEU A 556 12.39 -5.46 8.44
N ARG A 557 12.50 -4.14 8.60
CA ARG A 557 13.60 -3.34 8.05
C ARG A 557 14.94 -3.74 8.64
N ASP A 558 14.95 -4.05 9.93
CA ASP A 558 16.15 -4.54 10.62
C ASP A 558 16.50 -5.95 10.14
N ALA A 559 15.52 -6.84 9.97
CA ALA A 559 15.76 -8.18 9.42
C ALA A 559 16.35 -8.12 8.00
N ILE A 560 15.81 -7.25 7.14
CA ILE A 560 16.34 -6.98 5.80
C ILE A 560 17.77 -6.45 5.89
N ARG A 561 18.03 -5.47 6.78
CA ARG A 561 19.36 -4.89 6.93
C ARG A 561 20.42 -5.91 7.36
N ILE A 562 20.11 -6.73 8.36
CA ILE A 562 21.04 -7.74 8.88
C ILE A 562 21.21 -8.90 7.87
N GLY A 563 20.12 -9.36 7.25
CA GLY A 563 20.15 -10.40 6.22
C GLY A 563 20.90 -9.96 4.97
N GLY A 564 20.62 -8.74 4.49
CA GLY A 564 21.27 -8.12 3.34
C GLY A 564 22.77 -7.87 3.56
N ALA A 565 23.16 -7.52 4.79
CA ALA A 565 24.57 -7.41 5.16
C ALA A 565 25.29 -8.77 5.07
N LEU A 566 24.64 -9.88 5.47
CA LEU A 566 25.22 -11.22 5.38
C LEU A 566 25.47 -11.66 3.94
N ILE A 567 24.58 -11.33 3.01
CA ILE A 567 24.73 -11.63 1.57
C ILE A 567 25.51 -10.54 0.81
N MET A 568 26.08 -9.56 1.52
CA MET A 568 26.92 -8.50 0.98
C MET A 568 26.24 -7.63 -0.08
N LEU A 569 24.96 -7.27 0.14
CA LEU A 569 24.29 -6.29 -0.72
C LEU A 569 25.07 -4.96 -0.70
N PRO A 570 25.29 -4.33 -1.87
CA PRO A 570 25.82 -2.96 -1.95
C PRO A 570 24.97 -2.01 -1.12
N THR A 571 25.58 -1.03 -0.43
CA THR A 571 24.86 -0.12 0.47
C THR A 571 23.70 0.62 -0.20
N SER A 572 23.84 1.05 -1.46
CA SER A 572 22.76 1.71 -2.20
C SER A 572 21.58 0.78 -2.50
N GLU A 573 21.87 -0.49 -2.82
CA GLU A 573 20.85 -1.51 -3.05
C GLU A 573 20.17 -1.89 -1.73
N LEU A 574 20.95 -2.06 -0.66
CA LEU A 574 20.44 -2.38 0.66
C LEU A 574 19.46 -1.31 1.18
N GLU A 575 19.80 -0.03 1.03
CA GLU A 575 18.91 1.05 1.46
C GLU A 575 17.63 1.13 0.62
N SER A 576 17.69 0.81 -0.68
CA SER A 576 16.48 0.67 -1.52
C SER A 576 15.60 -0.48 -1.04
N VAL A 577 16.17 -1.68 -0.89
CA VAL A 577 15.45 -2.89 -0.45
C VAL A 577 14.84 -2.68 0.95
N ILE A 578 15.52 -1.95 1.84
CA ILE A 578 14.97 -1.56 3.16
C ILE A 578 13.81 -0.58 3.02
N ALA A 579 13.94 0.44 2.16
CA ALA A 579 12.89 1.44 1.94
C ALA A 579 11.63 0.81 1.33
N ASP A 580 11.82 -0.13 0.40
CA ASP A 580 10.75 -0.86 -0.29
C ASP A 580 10.18 -2.01 0.56
N GLU A 581 10.81 -2.32 1.71
CA GLU A 581 10.48 -3.44 2.59
C GLU A 581 10.48 -4.80 1.86
N GLU A 582 11.38 -4.97 0.89
CA GLU A 582 11.51 -6.16 0.06
C GLU A 582 12.29 -7.26 0.80
N PHE A 583 11.57 -8.14 1.50
CA PHE A 583 12.16 -9.31 2.17
C PHE A 583 12.18 -10.52 1.22
N SER A 584 13.11 -10.47 0.26
CA SER A 584 13.32 -11.49 -0.77
C SER A 584 13.72 -12.86 -0.19
N GLU A 585 13.58 -13.95 -0.97
CA GLU A 585 13.96 -15.31 -0.53
C GLU A 585 15.42 -15.36 -0.06
N ASP A 586 16.34 -14.72 -0.79
CA ASP A 586 17.77 -14.67 -0.42
C ASP A 586 18.00 -13.94 0.91
N THR A 587 17.32 -12.82 1.12
CA THR A 587 17.41 -12.04 2.37
C THR A 587 16.75 -12.78 3.53
N GLN A 588 15.63 -13.47 3.27
CA GLN A 588 14.91 -14.30 4.22
C GLN A 588 15.74 -15.52 4.64
N ASP A 589 16.42 -16.18 3.71
CA ASP A 589 17.31 -17.30 3.99
C ASP A 589 18.53 -16.83 4.77
N ALA A 590 19.14 -15.70 4.38
CA ALA A 590 20.26 -15.09 5.09
C ALA A 590 19.91 -14.73 6.54
N TYR A 591 18.83 -13.99 6.74
CA TYR A 591 18.31 -13.71 8.08
C TYR A 591 17.91 -14.99 8.81
N GLY A 592 17.41 -15.98 8.08
CA GLY A 592 17.10 -17.31 8.56
C GLY A 592 18.30 -18.06 9.13
N GLU A 593 19.49 -17.90 8.55
CA GLU A 593 20.75 -18.44 9.07
C GLU A 593 21.21 -17.69 10.32
N ILE A 594 21.05 -16.37 10.36
CA ILE A 594 21.31 -15.57 11.58
C ILE A 594 20.40 -16.03 12.72
N ALA A 595 19.09 -16.20 12.48
CA ALA A 595 18.16 -16.73 13.46
C ALA A 595 18.52 -18.15 13.93
N ASN A 596 19.08 -18.98 13.03
CA ASN A 596 19.56 -20.32 13.38
C ASN A 596 20.81 -20.27 14.28
N ILE A 597 21.76 -19.36 14.01
CA ILE A 597 22.90 -19.10 14.89
C ILE A 597 22.45 -18.62 16.27
N ILE A 598 21.46 -17.71 16.32
CA ILE A 598 20.86 -17.24 17.57
C ILE A 598 20.26 -18.43 18.35
N ALA A 599 19.46 -19.29 17.70
CA ALA A 599 18.94 -20.50 18.34
C ALA A 599 20.06 -21.43 18.87
N GLY A 600 21.17 -21.53 18.14
CA GLY A 600 22.38 -22.23 18.57
C GLY A 600 23.02 -21.63 19.82
N VAL A 601 23.10 -20.29 19.92
CA VAL A 601 23.57 -19.58 21.11
C VAL A 601 22.71 -19.89 22.32
N TYR A 602 21.38 -19.78 22.19
CA TYR A 602 20.45 -20.09 23.27
C TYR A 602 20.57 -21.55 23.71
N THR A 603 20.69 -22.49 22.77
CA THR A 603 20.96 -23.91 23.07
C THR A 603 22.22 -24.07 23.91
N ALA A 604 23.34 -23.50 23.47
CA ALA A 604 24.62 -23.69 24.15
C ALA A 604 24.60 -23.11 25.58
N VAL A 605 23.99 -21.95 25.78
CA VAL A 605 23.90 -21.30 27.09
C VAL A 605 22.95 -22.07 28.02
N PHE A 606 21.79 -22.50 27.53
CA PHE A 606 20.82 -23.24 28.35
C PHE A 606 21.29 -24.67 28.68
N GLU A 607 21.95 -25.39 27.77
CA GLU A 607 22.50 -26.71 28.06
C GLU A 607 23.63 -26.65 29.12
N GLU A 608 24.40 -25.56 29.15
CA GLU A 608 25.54 -25.39 30.06
C GLU A 608 25.14 -24.85 31.44
N GLN A 609 24.25 -23.84 31.48
CA GLN A 609 24.05 -23.02 32.68
C GLN A 609 22.63 -23.06 33.26
N TYR A 610 21.64 -23.55 32.51
CA TYR A 610 20.28 -23.66 33.02
C TYR A 610 20.05 -24.96 33.78
N THR A 611 19.12 -24.95 34.74
CA THR A 611 18.80 -26.14 35.54
C THR A 611 18.17 -27.27 34.74
N LYS A 612 17.62 -26.94 33.56
CA LYS A 612 17.00 -27.87 32.62
C LYS A 612 17.76 -27.83 31.31
N ARG A 613 18.02 -29.00 30.73
CA ARG A 613 18.63 -29.08 29.40
C ARG A 613 17.58 -28.79 28.34
N LEU A 614 17.71 -27.62 27.71
CA LEU A 614 16.82 -27.15 26.66
C LEU A 614 17.65 -26.88 25.40
N ARG A 615 17.11 -27.29 24.26
CA ARG A 615 17.66 -27.03 22.93
C ARG A 615 16.65 -26.25 22.11
N PHE A 616 17.11 -25.18 21.50
CA PHE A 616 16.33 -24.30 20.65
C PHE A 616 16.65 -24.62 19.19
N ILE A 617 15.61 -24.87 18.39
CA ILE A 617 15.73 -25.23 16.98
C ILE A 617 14.86 -24.26 16.19
N LYS A 618 15.47 -23.42 15.35
CA LYS A 618 14.72 -22.56 14.42
C LYS A 618 13.96 -23.45 13.43
N THR A 619 12.64 -23.30 13.37
CA THR A 619 11.76 -24.14 12.54
C THR A 619 11.14 -23.40 11.37
N ASP A 620 10.72 -22.16 11.60
CA ASP A 620 9.99 -21.37 10.60
C ASP A 620 10.31 -19.88 10.74
N LEU A 621 10.03 -19.12 9.68
CA LEU A 621 10.27 -17.69 9.58
C LEU A 621 9.15 -17.04 8.78
N HIS A 622 8.39 -16.14 9.40
CA HIS A 622 7.25 -15.48 8.74
C HIS A 622 7.14 -14.01 9.13
N GLN A 623 6.44 -13.24 8.28
CA GLN A 623 6.19 -11.82 8.50
C GLN A 623 4.83 -11.61 9.15
N VAL A 624 4.75 -10.62 10.06
CA VAL A 624 3.50 -10.27 10.76
C VAL A 624 3.34 -8.76 10.78
N VAL A 625 2.11 -8.30 10.49
CA VAL A 625 1.68 -6.93 10.78
C VAL A 625 1.00 -6.94 12.14
N PRO A 626 1.56 -6.32 13.20
CA PRO A 626 1.04 -6.40 14.57
C PRO A 626 -0.46 -6.09 14.69
N MET A 627 -0.91 -5.08 13.95
CA MET A 627 -2.30 -4.64 13.97
C MET A 627 -3.28 -5.61 13.28
N LYS A 628 -2.80 -6.49 12.39
CA LYS A 628 -3.61 -7.52 11.72
C LYS A 628 -3.65 -8.85 12.49
N VAL A 629 -2.99 -8.93 13.64
CA VAL A 629 -2.97 -10.14 14.46
C VAL A 629 -4.34 -10.37 15.10
N GLU A 630 -4.92 -11.54 14.83
CA GLU A 630 -6.08 -12.04 15.55
C GLU A 630 -5.64 -12.51 16.95
N LEU A 631 -6.09 -11.81 17.99
CA LEU A 631 -5.65 -12.09 19.36
C LEU A 631 -6.03 -13.50 19.83
N GLU A 632 -7.21 -13.98 19.45
CA GLU A 632 -7.73 -15.29 19.85
C GLU A 632 -7.17 -16.45 19.01
N ALA A 633 -6.50 -16.16 17.89
CA ALA A 633 -5.87 -17.19 17.09
C ALA A 633 -4.60 -17.73 17.78
N ASP A 634 -4.22 -18.96 17.50
CA ASP A 634 -2.96 -19.54 17.98
C ASP A 634 -1.73 -19.01 17.20
N GLU A 635 -1.96 -18.25 16.13
CA GLU A 635 -0.94 -17.62 15.30
C GLU A 635 -0.87 -16.10 15.55
N PRO A 636 0.31 -15.47 15.47
CA PRO A 636 1.63 -16.07 15.20
C PRO A 636 2.18 -16.89 16.38
N PHE A 637 1.64 -16.67 17.58
CA PHE A 637 1.79 -17.56 18.73
C PHE A 637 0.54 -17.51 19.63
N PRO A 638 0.34 -18.50 20.52
CA PRO A 638 -0.87 -18.60 21.35
C PRO A 638 -1.15 -17.37 22.22
N ASN A 639 -2.42 -17.18 22.58
CA ASN A 639 -2.82 -16.12 23.52
C ASN A 639 -2.50 -16.52 24.97
N ASP A 640 -1.22 -16.42 25.34
CA ASP A 640 -0.69 -16.75 26.67
C ASP A 640 0.13 -15.59 27.25
N GLU A 641 0.60 -15.76 28.49
CA GLU A 641 1.61 -14.87 29.09
C GLU A 641 3.02 -15.40 28.84
N TYR A 642 3.89 -14.49 28.45
CA TYR A 642 5.26 -14.78 28.05
C TYR A 642 6.26 -13.97 28.86
N TYR A 643 7.46 -14.53 29.02
CA TYR A 643 8.64 -13.79 29.42
C TYR A 643 9.31 -13.20 28.17
N LEU A 644 9.30 -11.87 28.07
CA LEU A 644 9.93 -11.12 26.99
C LEU A 644 11.30 -10.65 27.44
N SER A 645 12.34 -10.98 26.67
CA SER A 645 13.68 -10.40 26.73
C SER A 645 13.87 -9.46 25.55
N THR A 646 14.05 -8.17 25.79
CA THR A 646 14.23 -7.16 24.75
C THR A 646 15.60 -6.50 24.86
N MET A 647 16.24 -6.21 23.73
CA MET A 647 17.55 -5.58 23.62
C MET A 647 17.53 -4.54 22.50
N ASP A 648 18.22 -3.42 22.68
CA ASP A 648 18.44 -2.42 21.62
C ASP A 648 19.52 -2.93 20.67
N LEU A 649 19.25 -2.86 19.37
CA LEU A 649 20.15 -3.30 18.32
C LEU A 649 20.85 -2.10 17.69
N SER A 650 22.16 -2.23 17.50
CA SER A 650 22.93 -1.31 16.67
C SER A 650 23.96 -2.07 15.83
N MET A 651 24.25 -1.55 14.65
CA MET A 651 25.21 -2.13 13.72
C MET A 651 26.08 -1.00 13.18
N GLU A 652 27.40 -1.07 13.45
CA GLU A 652 28.35 0.01 13.23
C GLU A 652 27.93 1.34 13.91
N GLU A 653 27.66 2.39 13.14
CA GLU A 653 27.16 3.69 13.60
C GLU A 653 25.62 3.80 13.52
N ASN A 654 24.94 2.80 12.97
CA ASN A 654 23.49 2.83 12.78
C ASN A 654 22.76 2.26 14.00
N VAL A 655 21.90 3.08 14.60
CA VAL A 655 20.94 2.64 15.62
C VAL A 655 19.75 2.02 14.89
N LEU A 656 19.47 0.75 15.18
CA LEU A 656 18.35 0.00 14.63
C LEU A 656 17.20 -0.06 15.64
N GLY A 657 16.25 -0.97 15.45
CA GLY A 657 15.17 -1.24 16.40
C GLY A 657 15.59 -2.13 17.57
N LYS A 658 14.66 -3.00 17.98
CA LYS A 658 14.82 -3.90 19.13
C LYS A 658 14.82 -5.37 18.68
N VAL A 659 15.65 -6.17 19.34
CA VAL A 659 15.60 -7.64 19.27
C VAL A 659 14.81 -8.16 20.44
N ASN A 660 13.72 -8.88 20.15
CA ASN A 660 12.80 -9.40 21.15
C ASN A 660 12.83 -10.93 21.12
N VAL A 661 13.04 -11.57 22.27
CA VAL A 661 12.93 -13.01 22.41
C VAL A 661 11.87 -13.34 23.46
N ILE A 662 10.90 -14.14 23.04
CA ILE A 662 9.66 -14.40 23.79
C ILE A 662 9.63 -15.88 24.18
N PHE A 663 9.45 -16.15 25.48
CA PHE A 663 9.42 -17.49 26.05
C PHE A 663 8.11 -17.74 26.81
N PRO A 664 7.44 -18.88 26.64
CA PRO A 664 6.34 -19.26 27.53
C PRO A 664 6.86 -19.32 28.97
N LEU A 665 6.08 -18.83 29.93
CA LEU A 665 6.49 -18.81 31.33
C LEU A 665 6.81 -20.21 31.86
N GLU A 666 6.12 -21.23 31.35
CA GLU A 666 6.31 -22.65 31.69
C GLU A 666 7.71 -23.14 31.34
N LEU A 667 8.24 -22.69 30.19
CA LEU A 667 9.54 -23.09 29.69
C LEU A 667 10.67 -22.62 30.63
N LEU A 668 10.46 -21.46 31.25
CA LEU A 668 11.39 -20.85 32.20
C LEU A 668 11.03 -21.13 33.66
N GLN A 669 9.98 -21.92 33.92
CA GLN A 669 9.46 -22.21 35.26
C GLN A 669 9.13 -20.94 36.06
N LEU A 670 8.52 -19.97 35.36
CA LEU A 670 8.14 -18.65 35.85
C LEU A 670 6.61 -18.45 35.91
N GLU A 671 5.82 -19.52 35.87
CA GLU A 671 4.35 -19.48 35.88
C GLU A 671 3.79 -18.80 37.14
N GLY A 672 4.57 -18.80 38.23
CA GLY A 672 4.22 -18.10 39.45
C GLY A 672 4.14 -16.57 39.29
N LEU A 673 4.72 -16.00 38.22
CA LEU A 673 4.64 -14.56 37.95
C LEU A 673 3.25 -14.14 37.47
N ARG A 674 2.48 -15.05 36.84
CA ARG A 674 1.09 -14.82 36.40
C ARG A 674 0.20 -14.29 37.54
N ALA A 675 0.39 -14.82 38.75
CA ALA A 675 -0.42 -14.51 39.93
C ALA A 675 -0.02 -13.22 40.68
N THR A 676 1.12 -12.60 40.34
CA THR A 676 1.59 -11.38 41.01
C THR A 676 0.99 -10.11 40.40
N ARG A 677 0.61 -10.17 39.11
CA ARG A 677 0.05 -9.05 38.36
C ARG A 677 -1.34 -8.63 38.84
N GLU A 678 -2.19 -9.58 39.26
CA GLU A 678 -3.52 -9.27 39.82
C GLU A 678 -3.47 -8.57 41.19
N THR A 679 -2.32 -8.55 41.88
CA THR A 679 -2.18 -7.92 43.21
C THR A 679 -1.46 -6.57 43.21
N ASP A 680 -0.77 -6.21 42.13
CA ASP A 680 0.16 -5.08 42.11
C ASP A 680 -0.40 -3.86 41.31
N GLU A 681 -1.63 -3.91 40.79
CA GLU A 681 -2.29 -2.80 40.07
C GLU A 681 -2.89 -1.70 40.98
N GLU A 682 -2.74 -1.77 42.31
CA GLU A 682 -3.27 -0.75 43.23
C GLU A 682 -2.24 0.18 43.88
N GLU A 683 -0.92 0.01 43.66
CA GLU A 683 0.09 0.91 44.26
C GLU A 683 1.26 1.16 43.30
N ASP A 684 1.19 2.24 42.49
CA ASP A 684 2.25 3.25 42.41
C ASP A 684 1.97 4.32 41.34
N VAL A 685 1.62 5.52 41.82
CA VAL A 685 1.75 6.79 41.11
C VAL A 685 2.56 7.71 42.02
N GLN A 686 3.82 8.02 41.69
CA GLN A 686 4.41 9.37 41.76
C GLN A 686 5.92 9.43 41.44
N ASP A 687 6.25 10.42 40.59
CA ASP A 687 7.42 11.33 40.52
C ASP A 687 8.86 10.80 40.66
N ASP A 688 9.72 11.13 39.68
CA ASP A 688 10.58 12.33 39.80
C ASP A 688 11.30 12.70 38.49
N ALA A 689 11.59 14.00 38.36
CA ALA A 689 12.28 14.68 37.26
C ALA A 689 13.72 15.13 37.62
N ASP A 690 14.45 15.55 36.58
CA ASP A 690 15.68 16.38 36.50
C ASP A 690 17.10 15.79 36.75
N GLU A 691 18.00 15.91 35.74
CA GLU A 691 19.21 16.79 35.74
C GLU A 691 20.14 16.69 34.49
N VAL A 692 20.10 17.71 33.62
CA VAL A 692 21.12 18.63 33.05
C VAL A 692 22.67 18.34 33.03
N ILE A 693 23.27 18.27 31.78
CA ILE A 693 24.48 18.94 31.15
C ILE A 693 25.92 18.70 31.75
N PRO A 694 27.04 18.49 30.96
CA PRO A 694 27.62 19.48 30.03
C PRO A 694 28.43 19.08 28.77
N ALA A 695 28.57 20.10 27.90
CA ALA A 695 29.36 20.22 26.69
C ALA A 695 30.88 20.42 26.89
N GLY A 696 31.68 20.14 25.85
CA GLY A 696 33.11 20.49 25.75
C GLY A 696 33.74 20.23 24.37
N LEU A 697 34.30 21.28 23.77
CA LEU A 697 34.83 21.45 22.39
C LEU A 697 36.18 20.76 22.09
N SER A 698 36.52 20.55 20.79
CA SER A 698 37.80 21.00 20.18
C SER A 698 37.86 20.82 18.65
N GLN A 699 38.72 21.62 18.00
CA GLN A 699 38.73 22.03 16.58
C GLN A 699 39.89 21.41 15.74
N GLY A 700 39.63 21.16 14.44
CA GLY A 700 40.48 21.41 13.23
C GLY A 700 41.80 20.63 13.01
N PRO A 701 42.49 20.74 11.84
CA PRO A 701 42.19 21.50 10.59
C PRO A 701 42.29 20.65 9.28
N GLY A 702 41.89 21.24 8.14
CA GLY A 702 41.79 20.57 6.82
C GLY A 702 43.00 20.69 5.87
N SER A 703 42.77 20.30 4.60
CA SER A 703 43.58 20.70 3.44
C SER A 703 42.88 20.42 2.10
N ASP A 704 42.81 21.47 1.27
CA ASP A 704 42.56 21.50 -0.18
C ASP A 704 43.38 20.48 -0.99
N LEU A 705 42.89 20.12 -2.19
CA LEU A 705 43.65 20.26 -3.46
C LEU A 705 42.79 19.95 -4.69
N SER A 706 42.61 20.99 -5.52
CA SER A 706 42.12 20.97 -6.91
C SER A 706 43.20 20.56 -7.92
N VAL A 707 42.85 19.91 -9.05
CA VAL A 707 43.68 19.87 -10.27
C VAL A 707 42.83 20.06 -11.54
N VAL A 708 43.32 20.94 -12.42
CA VAL A 708 42.75 21.43 -13.68
C VAL A 708 43.30 20.64 -14.89
N ARG A 709 42.36 20.19 -15.76
CA ARG A 709 42.26 20.19 -17.25
C ARG A 709 43.50 20.32 -18.16
N GLU A 710 43.44 19.65 -19.35
CA GLU A 710 43.66 20.18 -20.75
C GLU A 710 43.85 19.02 -21.81
N PRO A 711 43.78 19.22 -23.17
CA PRO A 711 42.59 18.91 -23.98
C PRO A 711 42.86 18.04 -25.25
N GLY A 712 41.80 17.58 -25.94
CA GLY A 712 41.90 16.91 -27.25
C GLY A 712 40.60 17.04 -28.07
N ALA A 713 40.72 17.50 -29.31
CA ALA A 713 39.63 17.87 -30.23
C ALA A 713 38.85 16.67 -30.82
N GLN A 714 37.51 16.76 -30.89
CA GLN A 714 36.62 15.88 -31.69
C GLN A 714 35.30 16.60 -32.05
N ALA A 715 34.61 16.09 -33.09
CA ALA A 715 33.52 16.67 -33.87
C ALA A 715 32.46 17.49 -33.09
N VAL A 716 31.93 18.55 -33.71
CA VAL A 716 30.83 19.36 -33.14
C VAL A 716 29.60 18.48 -32.98
N SER A 717 29.44 17.91 -31.78
CA SER A 717 28.25 17.22 -31.34
C SER A 717 27.10 18.22 -31.19
N PRO A 718 25.86 17.86 -31.56
CA PRO A 718 24.72 18.74 -31.38
C PRO A 718 24.54 19.09 -29.90
N ASP A 719 24.10 20.33 -29.64
CA ASP A 719 23.75 20.80 -28.29
C ASP A 719 22.32 20.40 -27.93
N ILE A 720 21.40 20.33 -28.90
CA ILE A 720 19.97 20.06 -28.65
C ILE A 720 19.42 19.07 -29.66
N LEU A 721 18.64 18.11 -29.17
CA LEU A 721 17.94 17.12 -29.99
C LEU A 721 16.44 17.43 -30.02
N LEU A 722 15.84 17.48 -31.20
CA LEU A 722 14.38 17.57 -31.36
C LEU A 722 13.90 16.20 -31.85
N ILE A 723 13.01 15.53 -31.12
CA ILE A 723 12.43 14.24 -31.47
C ILE A 723 10.92 14.43 -31.61
N GLY A 724 10.32 14.10 -32.75
CA GLY A 724 8.90 14.35 -32.89
C GLY A 724 8.30 14.01 -34.24
N ASP A 725 6.98 14.15 -34.34
CA ASP A 725 6.19 13.94 -35.56
C ASP A 725 5.57 15.23 -36.13
N ASP A 726 5.70 16.36 -35.44
CA ASP A 726 5.35 17.69 -35.96
C ASP A 726 6.56 18.40 -36.57
N GLU A 727 6.83 18.14 -37.86
CA GLU A 727 7.94 18.75 -38.60
C GLU A 727 7.83 20.29 -38.68
N ALA A 728 6.61 20.84 -38.67
CA ALA A 728 6.38 22.27 -38.83
C ALA A 728 6.75 23.02 -37.54
N GLU A 729 6.32 22.52 -36.39
CA GLU A 729 6.70 23.08 -35.09
C GLU A 729 8.17 22.77 -34.75
N ALA A 730 8.66 21.56 -35.04
CA ALA A 730 10.07 21.23 -34.84
C ALA A 730 10.99 22.13 -35.67
N GLY A 731 10.60 22.47 -36.90
CA GLY A 731 11.33 23.41 -37.75
C GLY A 731 11.37 24.84 -37.20
N LYS A 732 10.27 25.30 -36.57
CA LYS A 732 10.23 26.61 -35.89
C LYS A 732 11.13 26.65 -34.67
N ILE A 733 11.04 25.64 -33.81
CA ILE A 733 11.87 25.51 -32.61
C ILE A 733 13.36 25.46 -33.02
N ALA A 734 13.71 24.66 -34.03
CA ALA A 734 15.08 24.57 -34.56
C ALA A 734 15.63 25.92 -35.05
N ALA A 735 14.80 26.72 -35.73
CA ALA A 735 15.21 28.04 -36.24
C ALA A 735 15.49 29.03 -35.11
N VAL A 736 14.67 29.03 -34.05
CA VAL A 736 14.87 29.89 -32.87
C VAL A 736 16.13 29.46 -32.11
N LEU A 737 16.27 28.17 -31.81
CA LEU A 737 17.44 27.61 -31.12
C LEU A 737 18.75 27.86 -31.87
N SER A 738 18.74 27.70 -33.19
CA SER A 738 19.92 28.02 -34.03
C SER A 738 20.25 29.52 -34.02
N GLY A 739 19.23 30.38 -33.98
CA GLY A 739 19.38 31.83 -33.83
C GLY A 739 19.99 32.26 -32.49
N MET A 740 19.81 31.45 -31.45
CA MET A 740 20.41 31.62 -30.11
C MET A 740 21.82 31.00 -30.01
N GLY A 741 22.31 30.35 -31.07
CA GLY A 741 23.67 29.81 -31.15
C GLY A 741 23.82 28.33 -30.76
N TYR A 742 22.72 27.58 -30.58
CA TYR A 742 22.76 26.14 -30.31
C TYR A 742 22.85 25.31 -31.59
N SER A 743 23.61 24.22 -31.57
CA SER A 743 23.57 23.21 -32.63
C SER A 743 22.38 22.27 -32.43
N VAL A 744 21.45 22.25 -33.39
CA VAL A 744 20.20 21.46 -33.29
C VAL A 744 20.18 20.31 -34.30
N LYS A 745 19.68 19.16 -33.89
CA LYS A 745 19.38 18.02 -34.79
C LYS A 745 17.96 17.50 -34.58
N SER A 746 17.23 17.26 -35.68
CA SER A 746 15.86 16.72 -35.65
C SER A 746 15.84 15.23 -35.98
N LEU A 747 15.04 14.48 -35.24
CA LEU A 747 14.75 13.06 -35.40
C LEU A 747 13.23 12.82 -35.37
N SER A 748 12.79 11.72 -35.96
CA SER A 748 11.43 11.21 -35.81
C SER A 748 11.32 10.24 -34.63
N PHE A 749 10.11 9.97 -34.14
CA PHE A 749 9.86 8.93 -33.12
C PHE A 749 10.31 7.51 -33.55
N LYS A 750 10.55 7.29 -34.84
CA LYS A 750 11.00 6.00 -35.39
C LYS A 750 12.52 5.87 -35.45
N ASP A 751 13.27 6.96 -35.24
CA ASP A 751 14.72 6.96 -35.35
C ASP A 751 15.38 6.44 -34.07
N ASN A 752 16.49 5.74 -34.22
CA ASN A 752 17.24 5.21 -33.09
C ASN A 752 18.02 6.34 -32.39
N VAL A 753 17.53 6.75 -31.22
CA VAL A 753 18.05 7.85 -30.39
C VAL A 753 19.47 7.56 -29.86
N HIS A 754 19.88 6.28 -29.74
CA HIS A 754 21.22 5.89 -29.25
C HIS A 754 22.37 6.35 -30.14
N ASN A 755 22.13 6.66 -31.42
CA ASN A 755 23.20 7.21 -32.28
C ASN A 755 23.62 8.63 -31.87
N TYR A 756 22.88 9.27 -30.96
CA TYR A 756 23.03 10.67 -30.58
C TYR A 756 23.25 10.89 -29.08
N ILE A 757 23.08 9.86 -28.25
CA ILE A 757 23.32 9.87 -26.79
C ILE A 757 24.38 8.79 -26.49
N PRO A 758 25.48 9.05 -25.74
CA PRO A 758 25.77 10.22 -24.90
C PRO A 758 26.83 11.13 -25.53
N GLY A 759 26.40 12.26 -26.11
CA GLY A 759 27.25 13.36 -26.59
C GLY A 759 27.13 14.62 -25.72
N GLN A 760 27.77 15.73 -26.09
CA GLN A 760 27.66 17.05 -25.43
C GLN A 760 26.27 17.71 -25.60
N LEU A 761 25.19 16.92 -25.52
CA LEU A 761 23.82 17.39 -25.55
C LEU A 761 23.49 18.10 -24.24
N LYS A 762 22.72 19.19 -24.35
CA LYS A 762 22.27 20.05 -23.26
C LYS A 762 20.78 19.87 -22.94
N ALA A 763 19.96 19.49 -23.93
CA ALA A 763 18.53 19.19 -23.74
C ALA A 763 17.95 18.37 -24.91
N VAL A 764 16.78 17.78 -24.67
CA VAL A 764 15.95 17.10 -25.67
C VAL A 764 14.55 17.70 -25.67
N TYR A 765 14.04 18.04 -26.85
CA TYR A 765 12.63 18.42 -27.03
C TYR A 765 11.85 17.29 -27.69
N LEU A 766 10.72 16.92 -27.10
CA LEU A 766 9.74 16.00 -27.69
C LEU A 766 8.65 16.82 -28.38
N VAL A 767 8.69 16.95 -29.70
CA VAL A 767 7.78 17.81 -30.48
C VAL A 767 6.65 16.99 -31.08
N MET A 768 5.50 16.99 -30.42
CA MET A 768 4.36 16.15 -30.76
C MET A 768 3.22 16.93 -31.42
N LYS A 769 2.62 16.34 -32.44
CA LYS A 769 1.42 16.86 -33.09
C LYS A 769 0.17 16.70 -32.22
N ASP A 770 0.12 15.62 -31.44
CA ASP A 770 -0.93 15.32 -30.45
C ASP A 770 -0.28 14.66 -29.23
N VAL A 771 -0.64 15.10 -28.02
CA VAL A 771 -0.13 14.49 -26.77
C VAL A 771 -0.84 13.15 -26.55
N ASN A 772 -0.14 12.04 -26.77
CA ASN A 772 -0.66 10.67 -26.74
C ASN A 772 0.34 9.69 -26.09
N GLU A 773 -0.04 8.41 -26.00
CA GLU A 773 0.79 7.37 -25.36
C GLU A 773 2.14 7.13 -26.05
N GLN A 774 2.23 7.40 -27.35
CA GLN A 774 3.49 7.31 -28.08
C GLN A 774 4.49 8.37 -27.62
N ALA A 775 4.01 9.59 -27.33
CA ALA A 775 4.84 10.66 -26.79
C ALA A 775 5.34 10.35 -25.37
N PHE A 776 4.50 9.71 -24.55
CA PHE A 776 4.89 9.24 -23.21
C PHE A 776 5.90 8.11 -23.26
N GLY A 777 5.74 7.14 -24.17
CA GLY A 777 6.75 6.10 -24.41
C GLY A 777 8.10 6.70 -24.82
N ALA A 778 8.11 7.74 -25.66
CA ALA A 778 9.33 8.46 -26.03
C ALA A 778 9.95 9.25 -24.85
N ALA A 779 9.15 9.79 -23.94
CA ALA A 779 9.64 10.44 -22.72
C ALA A 779 10.33 9.45 -21.79
N ILE A 780 9.68 8.33 -21.49
CA ILE A 780 10.24 7.22 -20.71
C ILE A 780 11.57 6.75 -21.33
N LYS A 781 11.58 6.60 -22.66
CA LYS A 781 12.77 6.24 -23.43
C LYS A 781 13.89 7.26 -23.18
N VAL A 782 13.66 8.54 -23.45
CA VAL A 782 14.74 9.54 -23.30
C VAL A 782 15.20 9.68 -21.85
N SER A 783 14.29 9.62 -20.87
CA SER A 783 14.62 9.75 -19.44
C SER A 783 15.45 8.60 -18.90
N SER A 784 15.21 7.37 -19.39
CA SER A 784 16.00 6.21 -18.99
C SER A 784 17.40 6.19 -19.63
N ALA A 785 17.55 6.76 -20.82
CA ALA A 785 18.85 6.85 -21.51
C ALA A 785 19.76 7.99 -21.03
N CYS A 786 19.20 9.07 -20.45
CA CYS A 786 19.99 10.22 -20.03
C CYS A 786 19.28 11.08 -18.97
N SER A 787 20.08 11.75 -18.12
CA SER A 787 19.63 12.72 -17.13
C SER A 787 19.53 14.16 -17.70
N LEU A 788 19.31 14.30 -19.01
CA LEU A 788 19.23 15.62 -19.64
C LEU A 788 17.83 16.22 -19.47
N PRO A 789 17.67 17.56 -19.43
CA PRO A 789 16.38 18.21 -19.47
C PRO A 789 15.55 17.77 -20.70
N ILE A 790 14.37 17.20 -20.44
CA ILE A 790 13.39 16.82 -21.47
C ILE A 790 12.27 17.85 -21.47
N ILE A 791 12.05 18.52 -22.61
CA ILE A 791 10.96 19.47 -22.79
C ILE A 791 9.92 18.87 -23.74
N ALA A 792 8.67 18.71 -23.30
CA ALA A 792 7.60 18.20 -24.15
C ALA A 792 6.85 19.34 -24.83
N ALA A 793 6.95 19.44 -26.15
CA ALA A 793 6.30 20.47 -26.97
C ALA A 793 5.10 19.89 -27.71
N GLY A 794 3.87 20.31 -27.39
CA GLY A 794 2.66 19.76 -28.03
C GLY A 794 1.38 20.53 -27.73
N PRO A 795 0.27 20.25 -28.45
CA PRO A 795 -1.02 20.89 -28.22
C PRO A 795 -1.92 20.06 -27.29
N GLY A 796 -2.92 20.71 -26.69
CA GLY A 796 -3.99 20.00 -25.98
C GLY A 796 -3.54 19.27 -24.70
N TRP A 797 -2.61 19.88 -23.96
CA TRP A 797 -2.20 19.43 -22.63
C TRP A 797 -3.37 19.54 -21.65
N THR A 798 -3.56 18.48 -20.87
CA THR A 798 -4.52 18.41 -19.77
C THR A 798 -3.77 18.04 -18.50
N ARG A 799 -4.31 18.35 -17.32
CA ARG A 799 -3.68 18.05 -16.03
C ARG A 799 -3.19 16.59 -15.93
N THR A 800 -4.01 15.63 -16.34
CA THR A 800 -3.62 14.20 -16.36
C THR A 800 -2.44 13.91 -17.30
N LYS A 801 -2.39 14.56 -18.47
CA LYS A 801 -1.27 14.41 -19.42
C LYS A 801 0.02 15.06 -18.91
N VAL A 802 -0.10 16.17 -18.17
CA VAL A 802 1.05 16.84 -17.54
C VAL A 802 1.64 15.99 -16.43
N ILE A 803 0.82 15.48 -15.50
CA ILE A 803 1.28 14.60 -14.41
C ILE A 803 1.95 13.35 -14.99
N LYS A 804 1.35 12.78 -16.04
CA LYS A 804 1.92 11.62 -16.75
C LYS A 804 3.26 11.95 -17.41
N ALA A 805 3.40 13.12 -18.04
CA ALA A 805 4.68 13.59 -18.59
C ALA A 805 5.77 13.74 -17.52
N VAL A 806 5.44 14.37 -16.39
CA VAL A 806 6.37 14.60 -15.28
C VAL A 806 6.81 13.28 -14.64
N LYS A 807 5.87 12.33 -14.42
CA LYS A 807 6.20 10.97 -13.97
C LYS A 807 7.23 10.30 -14.89
N TYR A 808 7.22 10.63 -16.19
CA TYR A 808 8.12 10.10 -17.20
C TYR A 808 9.35 10.98 -17.48
N GLY A 809 9.72 11.85 -16.53
CA GLY A 809 10.97 12.62 -16.59
C GLY A 809 10.94 13.87 -17.48
N VAL A 810 9.75 14.30 -17.93
CA VAL A 810 9.61 15.61 -18.60
C VAL A 810 9.76 16.72 -17.56
N LEU A 811 10.72 17.61 -17.80
CA LEU A 811 11.05 18.72 -16.90
C LEU A 811 10.17 19.94 -17.16
N ASP A 812 9.81 20.18 -18.43
CA ASP A 812 9.03 21.35 -18.82
C ASP A 812 8.15 21.07 -20.05
N ILE A 813 7.11 21.89 -20.25
CA ILE A 813 6.14 21.75 -21.33
C ILE A 813 6.08 23.03 -22.15
N LEU A 814 6.18 22.89 -23.47
CA LEU A 814 6.01 23.98 -24.43
C LEU A 814 4.68 23.82 -25.18
N LEU A 815 3.76 24.78 -25.02
CA LEU A 815 2.48 24.76 -25.73
C LEU A 815 2.68 25.08 -27.22
N THR A 816 2.21 24.19 -28.10
CA THR A 816 2.26 24.42 -29.55
C THR A 816 0.90 24.82 -30.13
N PRO A 817 0.85 25.70 -31.15
CA PRO A 817 1.98 26.35 -31.82
C PRO A 817 2.65 27.42 -30.95
N ALA A 818 3.97 27.30 -30.76
CA ALA A 818 4.71 28.16 -29.83
C ALA A 818 5.12 29.48 -30.50
N ALA A 819 4.99 30.61 -29.80
CA ALA A 819 5.55 31.87 -30.28
C ALA A 819 7.07 31.86 -30.13
N LYS A 820 7.75 32.76 -30.85
CA LYS A 820 9.21 32.86 -30.77
C LYS A 820 9.66 33.19 -29.35
N GLU A 821 8.93 34.10 -28.70
CA GLU A 821 9.20 34.56 -27.34
C GLU A 821 9.06 33.40 -26.33
N ASP A 822 8.04 32.55 -26.47
CA ASP A 822 7.81 31.38 -25.60
C ASP A 822 8.96 30.36 -25.70
N ILE A 823 9.50 30.16 -26.92
CA ILE A 823 10.65 29.27 -27.14
C ILE A 823 11.92 29.87 -26.50
N GLU A 824 12.16 31.17 -26.64
CA GLU A 824 13.32 31.85 -26.04
C GLU A 824 13.26 31.84 -24.50
N GLU A 825 12.07 32.01 -23.92
CA GLU A 825 11.84 31.92 -22.47
C GLU A 825 12.07 30.49 -21.95
N ASN A 826 11.48 29.48 -22.61
CA ASN A 826 11.64 28.08 -22.24
C ASN A 826 13.12 27.64 -22.28
N VAL A 827 13.88 28.08 -23.27
CA VAL A 827 15.33 27.84 -23.35
C VAL A 827 16.08 28.50 -22.19
N THR A 828 15.73 29.75 -21.85
CA THR A 828 16.39 30.48 -20.77
C THR A 828 16.16 29.81 -19.41
N ASN A 829 14.94 29.34 -19.17
CA ASN A 829 14.57 28.67 -17.92
C ASN A 829 15.24 27.31 -17.76
N ASN A 830 15.35 26.52 -18.84
CA ASN A 830 15.83 25.14 -18.76
C ASN A 830 17.34 24.98 -19.05
N LEU A 831 17.95 25.84 -19.87
CA LEU A 831 19.33 25.68 -20.32
C LEU A 831 20.33 26.67 -19.72
N LEU A 832 19.91 27.81 -19.18
CA LEU A 832 20.81 28.83 -18.60
C LEU A 832 20.90 28.77 -17.06
N LYS A 833 19.88 28.28 -16.36
CA LYS A 833 19.91 28.16 -14.88
C LYS A 833 20.72 26.95 -14.36
N LEU A 834 20.91 25.91 -15.17
CA LEU A 834 21.72 24.73 -14.81
C LEU A 834 23.24 24.92 -14.98
N ALA A 835 23.68 26.08 -15.49
CA ALA A 835 25.10 26.44 -15.67
C ALA A 835 25.64 27.38 -14.56
N ALA A 836 24.82 27.70 -13.56
CA ALA A 836 25.16 28.49 -12.38
C ALA A 836 24.97 27.63 -11.12
#